data_AF-A0A2H0RR65-F1
#
_entry.id   AF-A0A2H0RR65-F1
#
_cell.length_a   1.000
_cell.length_b   1.000
_cell.length_c   1.000
_cell.angle_alpha   90.00
_cell.angle_beta   90.00
_cell.angle_gamma   90.00
#
_symmetry.space_group_name_H-M   'P 1'
#
loop_
_entity.id
_entity.type
_entity.pdbx_description
1 polymer ?
#
loop_
_entity_poly.entity_id
_entity_poly.type
_entity_poly.pdbx_seq_one_letter_code
_entity_poly.pdbx_strand_id
1 'polypeptide(L)'
;METKIPDFETRVACIAGNANLAASISSYFNEKDTYFSVFYAPRLWLHEFEPGRKSKAIKMLDPQVVILAGLEEDEEEALKSRLKGYRVIKIHSGFMVKGRLRFLKKKFEGELRCRSQDFAIGLLHAKRNNLLLIPDEKAAPLNLDLSAGDDLFALEAEGDLSDVITANYAFAFRAGLKILNKVSRQEAEEVQDKFSEIDGNLVKNPDKAKAILQEVEKKINDQCSIDLSPYKSATFITTGLPYGLAFRDGCPVSHVLRYPDLCRFLFNNIWWEHHHSFIGLGVVFAPERFNQNGGFDEVDFVLQKLSRDCHYYAVISEKEQASVEELESFIHFFPMELLHISAHGGEGEGYRCKYEFEYEGKTHEMIVEEVITAKPQLAKPDKDGMIRVGTKAIFKRATFDGVPWKESDFKTFPMEMRFAVIRNSKPERQPINYVPHSNQIFCYDGASLGSYHVTDLNPVVFNNSCSSISELASSFIFAGARCYIGTCWPVSMPSPAAYVACAFYDEIMTKTLLQSFWDALKLHANPNDPLEWRNYLFFGTHFSTLRPTAIRPKEPLRPLLERKIAAWKRRAEHAAGDWKGDCERTVEFLTDKLNEFKKGYGHSQKAVQGIMPLYNTMLYIRDSIEQTSKIEDSLSDDLLDSTNQLIGILQP
;
A
#
# COMPACT_ATOMS: atom_id res chain seq x y z
N MET A 1 -15.17 7.15 19.21
CA MET A 1 -14.10 7.90 19.93
C MET A 1 -12.99 8.12 18.94
N GLU A 2 -12.56 9.37 18.72
CA GLU A 2 -11.52 9.70 17.74
C GLU A 2 -10.14 9.23 18.23
N THR A 3 -9.40 8.52 17.37
CA THR A 3 -7.99 8.22 17.61
C THR A 3 -7.18 9.51 17.56
N LYS A 4 -6.45 9.84 18.63
CA LYS A 4 -5.61 11.04 18.66
C LYS A 4 -4.39 10.85 17.75
N ILE A 5 -4.25 11.72 16.76
CA ILE A 5 -3.06 11.77 15.89
C ILE A 5 -1.92 12.47 16.65
N PRO A 6 -0.71 11.90 16.72
CA PRO A 6 0.43 12.53 17.37
C PRO A 6 0.95 13.70 16.54
N ASP A 7 1.44 14.73 17.21
CA ASP A 7 2.19 15.81 16.58
C ASP A 7 3.58 15.32 16.13
N PHE A 8 4.28 16.10 15.31
CA PHE A 8 5.68 15.82 14.99
C PHE A 8 6.65 16.51 15.94
N GLU A 9 7.78 15.84 16.20
CA GLU A 9 8.97 16.51 16.71
C GLU A 9 9.57 17.40 15.61
N THR A 10 9.34 18.71 15.70
CA THR A 10 9.79 19.70 14.69
C THR A 10 11.13 20.35 15.05
N ARG A 11 11.68 20.12 16.24
CA ARG A 11 13.03 20.62 16.56
C ARG A 11 14.08 19.84 15.78
N VAL A 12 13.87 18.54 15.59
CA VAL A 12 14.88 17.64 15.02
C VAL A 12 14.24 16.54 14.17
N ALA A 13 14.82 16.31 12.99
CA ALA A 13 14.61 15.09 12.21
C ALA A 13 15.91 14.30 12.10
N CYS A 14 15.82 12.98 11.98
CA CYS A 14 16.99 12.11 11.83
C CYS A 14 16.93 11.35 10.49
N ILE A 15 18.02 11.38 9.73
CA ILE A 15 18.28 10.45 8.64
C ILE A 15 19.39 9.51 9.13
N ALA A 16 19.14 8.21 9.12
CA ALA A 16 20.04 7.22 9.72
C ALA A 16 20.36 6.08 8.76
N GLY A 17 21.65 5.75 8.68
CA GLY A 17 22.17 4.51 8.07
C GLY A 17 22.43 3.41 9.10
N ASN A 18 22.36 3.74 10.40
CA ASN A 18 22.75 2.84 11.49
C ASN A 18 21.69 2.79 12.61
N ALA A 19 21.20 1.58 12.93
CA ALA A 19 20.17 1.36 13.95
C ALA A 19 20.65 1.69 15.37
N ASN A 20 21.90 1.38 15.72
CA ASN A 20 22.47 1.67 17.05
C ASN A 20 22.44 3.17 17.33
N LEU A 21 22.89 3.98 16.38
CA LEU A 21 22.87 5.44 16.50
C LEU A 21 21.44 5.96 16.56
N ALA A 22 20.56 5.47 15.68
CA ALA A 22 19.16 5.89 15.65
C ALA A 22 18.44 5.59 16.97
N ALA A 23 18.69 4.42 17.59
CA ALA A 23 18.12 4.04 18.87
C ALA A 23 18.59 4.97 20.00
N SER A 24 19.90 5.21 20.11
CA SER A 24 20.45 6.15 21.10
C SER A 24 19.92 7.57 20.91
N ILE A 25 19.89 8.08 19.67
CA ILE A 25 19.38 9.42 19.35
C ILE A 25 17.89 9.51 19.70
N SER A 26 17.09 8.51 19.34
CA SER A 26 15.65 8.47 19.60
C SER A 26 15.28 8.52 21.09
N SER A 27 16.16 8.04 21.97
CA SER A 27 15.94 8.12 23.43
C SER A 27 15.93 9.56 23.97
N TYR A 28 16.52 10.53 23.26
CA TYR A 28 16.49 11.94 23.66
C TYR A 28 15.11 12.61 23.47
N PHE A 29 14.24 12.00 22.67
CA PHE A 29 12.96 12.59 22.25
C PHE A 29 11.79 11.77 22.80
N ASN A 30 11.27 12.10 23.99
CA ASN A 30 10.20 11.36 24.65
C ASN A 30 9.03 12.26 25.08
N GLU A 31 8.75 13.28 24.27
CA GLU A 31 7.57 14.12 24.43
C GLU A 31 6.31 13.30 24.12
N LYS A 32 5.33 13.31 25.04
CA LYS A 32 4.11 12.51 24.87
C LYS A 32 3.35 12.97 23.64
N ASP A 33 2.69 12.04 22.97
CA ASP A 33 1.86 12.30 21.77
C ASP A 33 2.65 12.97 20.63
N THR A 34 3.97 12.77 20.60
CA THR A 34 4.86 13.34 19.60
C THR A 34 5.64 12.23 18.90
N TYR A 35 5.63 12.23 17.57
CA TYR A 35 6.38 11.31 16.74
C TYR A 35 7.76 11.88 16.36
N PHE A 36 8.81 11.21 16.81
CA PHE A 36 10.18 11.50 16.38
C PHE A 36 10.50 10.77 15.07
N SER A 37 10.68 11.54 14.00
CA SER A 37 10.88 11.01 12.65
C SER A 37 12.32 10.54 12.44
N VAL A 38 12.47 9.24 12.17
CA VAL A 38 13.73 8.61 11.73
C VAL A 38 13.53 8.09 10.31
N PHE A 39 14.28 8.64 9.36
CA PHE A 39 14.26 8.24 7.96
C PHE A 39 15.46 7.35 7.63
N TYR A 40 15.27 6.36 6.77
CA TYR A 40 16.39 5.60 6.21
C TYR A 40 17.33 6.51 5.42
N ALA A 41 18.62 6.21 5.48
CA ALA A 41 19.61 6.73 4.55
C ALA A 41 19.18 6.43 3.09
N PRO A 42 19.54 7.31 2.13
CA PRO A 42 19.17 7.12 0.74
C PRO A 42 19.89 5.91 0.14
N ARG A 43 19.13 4.92 -0.34
CA ARG A 43 19.69 3.75 -1.04
C ARG A 43 20.08 4.12 -2.47
N LEU A 44 21.28 4.68 -2.64
CA LEU A 44 21.76 5.22 -3.91
C LEU A 44 21.80 4.18 -5.04
N TRP A 45 22.01 2.90 -4.71
CA TRP A 45 22.01 1.78 -5.65
C TRP A 45 20.61 1.37 -6.12
N LEU A 46 19.56 1.67 -5.34
CA LEU A 46 18.21 1.22 -5.64
C LEU A 46 17.50 2.19 -6.60
N HIS A 47 17.53 3.49 -6.32
CA HIS A 47 16.93 4.51 -7.17
C HIS A 47 17.61 5.88 -7.02
N GLU A 48 17.82 6.56 -8.16
CA GLU A 48 18.30 7.95 -8.21
C GLU A 48 17.41 8.97 -7.48
N PHE A 49 16.13 8.62 -7.25
CA PHE A 49 15.15 9.46 -6.59
C PHE A 49 15.18 9.42 -5.06
N GLU A 50 15.88 8.45 -4.44
CA GLU A 50 15.89 8.26 -2.97
C GLU A 50 16.31 9.54 -2.21
N PRO A 51 17.41 10.24 -2.55
CA PRO A 51 17.78 11.50 -1.90
C PRO A 51 16.69 12.57 -2.02
N GLY A 52 16.03 12.62 -3.19
CA GLY A 52 14.90 13.52 -3.45
C GLY A 52 13.74 13.26 -2.50
N ARG A 53 13.36 11.99 -2.32
CA ARG A 53 12.28 11.58 -1.43
C ARG A 53 12.56 11.92 0.03
N LYS A 54 13.77 11.63 0.53
CA LYS A 54 14.12 11.97 1.92
C LYS A 54 14.12 13.47 2.13
N SER A 55 14.69 14.24 1.21
CA SER A 55 14.67 15.70 1.29
C SER A 55 13.26 16.31 1.20
N LYS A 56 12.33 15.70 0.45
CA LYS A 56 10.92 16.12 0.41
C LYS A 56 10.27 15.94 1.78
N ALA A 57 10.47 14.79 2.43
CA ALA A 57 9.94 14.54 3.77
C ALA A 57 10.52 15.52 4.81
N ILE A 58 11.83 15.80 4.76
CA ILE A 58 12.45 16.82 5.62
C ILE A 58 11.84 18.21 5.39
N LYS A 59 11.64 18.62 4.13
CA LYS A 59 10.99 19.90 3.82
C LYS A 59 9.54 19.97 4.27
N MET A 60 8.81 18.86 4.21
CA MET A 60 7.44 18.76 4.69
C MET A 60 7.34 18.86 6.22
N LEU A 61 8.33 18.31 6.93
CA LEU A 61 8.45 18.40 8.39
C LEU A 61 9.00 19.75 8.86
N ASP A 62 9.82 20.40 8.03
CA ASP A 62 10.54 21.64 8.28
C ASP A 62 11.25 21.71 9.65
N PRO A 63 12.17 20.77 9.95
CA PRO A 63 12.80 20.70 11.25
C PRO A 63 13.84 21.79 11.44
N GLN A 64 14.06 22.24 12.67
CA GLN A 64 15.14 23.20 12.96
C GLN A 64 16.54 22.59 12.73
N VAL A 65 16.69 21.29 13.00
CA VAL A 65 17.94 20.55 12.88
C VAL A 65 17.70 19.23 12.15
N VAL A 66 18.62 18.88 11.25
CA VAL A 66 18.67 17.56 10.61
C VAL A 66 19.89 16.81 11.12
N ILE A 67 19.68 15.65 11.74
CA ILE A 67 20.75 14.75 12.14
C ILE A 67 21.03 13.76 11.01
N LEU A 68 22.30 13.63 10.63
CA LEU A 68 22.79 12.55 9.78
C LEU A 68 23.53 11.55 10.68
N ALA A 69 22.95 10.37 10.87
CA ALA A 69 23.40 9.37 11.83
C ALA A 69 23.95 8.12 11.14
N GLY A 70 25.28 8.00 11.10
CA GLY A 70 25.98 6.86 10.50
C GLY A 70 25.67 6.66 9.03
N LEU A 71 25.67 7.76 8.26
CA LEU A 71 25.62 7.72 6.80
C LEU A 71 27.02 7.53 6.24
N GLU A 72 27.11 6.87 5.09
CA GLU A 72 28.31 6.79 4.27
C GLU A 72 28.58 8.12 3.54
N GLU A 73 29.81 8.33 3.06
CA GLU A 73 30.23 9.62 2.49
C GLU A 73 29.43 10.00 1.22
N ASP A 74 29.14 9.03 0.36
CA ASP A 74 28.33 9.21 -0.85
C ASP A 74 26.87 9.54 -0.53
N GLU A 75 26.29 8.89 0.49
CA GLU A 75 24.95 9.19 1.00
C GLU A 75 24.84 10.62 1.55
N GLU A 76 25.86 11.08 2.28
CA GLU A 76 25.91 12.46 2.79
C GLU A 76 26.04 13.48 1.66
N GLU A 77 26.92 13.23 0.69
CA GLU A 77 27.12 14.14 -0.44
C GLU A 77 25.84 14.25 -1.30
N ALA A 78 25.13 13.14 -1.50
CA ALA A 78 23.84 13.11 -2.20
C ALA A 78 22.75 13.98 -1.55
N LEU A 79 22.83 14.20 -0.23
CA LEU A 79 21.89 15.02 0.53
C LEU A 79 22.31 16.48 0.71
N LYS A 80 23.61 16.79 0.61
CA LYS A 80 24.21 18.09 0.94
C LYS A 80 23.54 19.28 0.25
N SER A 81 23.36 19.20 -1.07
CA SER A 81 22.70 20.28 -1.83
C SER A 81 21.21 20.41 -1.50
N ARG A 82 20.57 19.31 -1.10
CA ARG A 82 19.12 19.22 -0.83
C ARG A 82 18.74 19.69 0.56
N LEU A 83 19.68 19.66 1.50
CA LEU A 83 19.54 20.13 2.88
C LEU A 83 20.09 21.56 3.09
N LYS A 84 20.43 22.27 2.02
CA LYS A 84 20.85 23.68 2.10
C LYS A 84 19.76 24.52 2.76
N GLY A 85 20.12 25.22 3.84
CA GLY A 85 19.20 26.03 4.65
C GLY A 85 18.88 25.41 6.01
N TYR A 86 19.12 24.11 6.20
CA TYR A 86 18.96 23.45 7.49
C TYR A 86 20.26 23.43 8.29
N ARG A 87 20.14 23.45 9.62
CA ARG A 87 21.27 23.16 10.50
C ARG A 87 21.48 21.64 10.52
N VAL A 88 22.62 21.19 9.97
CA VAL A 88 22.95 19.76 9.90
C VAL A 88 23.92 19.37 11.02
N ILE A 89 23.62 18.28 11.74
CA ILE A 89 24.51 17.67 12.74
C ILE A 89 24.87 16.26 12.28
N LYS A 90 26.17 15.98 12.11
CA LYS A 90 26.68 14.66 11.76
C LYS A 90 27.09 13.88 13.02
N ILE A 91 26.66 12.63 13.11
CA ILE A 91 26.97 11.68 14.19
C ILE A 91 27.40 10.37 13.55
N HIS A 92 28.69 10.05 13.61
CA HIS A 92 29.24 8.82 13.02
C HIS A 92 29.47 7.70 14.04
N SER A 93 29.38 7.99 15.34
CA SER A 93 29.61 7.00 16.40
C SER A 93 28.81 7.30 17.67
N GLY A 94 28.55 6.25 18.47
CA GLY A 94 27.77 6.36 19.71
C GLY A 94 28.38 7.35 20.71
N PHE A 95 29.71 7.45 20.78
CA PHE A 95 30.43 8.38 21.64
C PHE A 95 30.10 9.85 21.34
N MET A 96 29.77 10.17 20.08
CA MET A 96 29.44 11.54 19.67
C MET A 96 28.03 11.97 20.10
N VAL A 97 27.11 11.03 20.33
CA VAL A 97 25.67 11.32 20.57
C VAL A 97 25.50 12.31 21.72
N LYS A 98 26.04 11.99 22.90
CA LYS A 98 25.92 12.85 24.10
C LYS A 98 26.53 14.23 23.89
N GLY A 99 27.64 14.34 23.15
CA GLY A 99 28.32 15.60 22.87
C GLY A 99 27.58 16.47 21.87
N ARG A 100 27.06 15.87 20.79
CA ARG A 100 26.38 16.56 19.70
C ARG A 100 24.94 16.96 20.05
N LEU A 101 24.28 16.23 20.96
CA LEU A 101 22.91 16.50 21.40
C LEU A 101 22.81 17.33 22.69
N ARG A 102 23.91 17.90 23.19
CA ARG A 102 23.92 18.73 24.42
C ARG A 102 22.95 19.92 24.37
N PHE A 103 22.65 20.44 23.16
CA PHE A 103 21.74 21.56 22.98
C PHE A 103 20.30 21.25 23.43
N LEU A 104 19.91 19.98 23.48
CA LEU A 104 18.59 19.55 23.98
C LEU A 104 18.46 19.68 25.51
N LYS A 105 19.58 19.82 26.24
CA LYS A 105 19.64 19.92 27.70
C LYS A 105 18.85 18.81 28.43
N LYS A 106 18.75 17.64 27.79
CA LYS A 106 18.00 16.48 28.30
C LYS A 106 18.69 15.89 29.53
N LYS A 107 17.92 15.66 30.59
CA LYS A 107 18.33 14.88 31.77
C LYS A 107 17.61 13.53 31.72
N PHE A 108 18.36 12.47 31.96
CA PHE A 108 17.85 11.09 31.99
C PHE A 108 17.81 10.59 33.44
N GLU A 109 16.85 9.74 33.74
CA GLU A 109 16.70 9.08 35.06
C GLU A 109 17.69 7.92 35.23
N GLY A 110 18.26 7.43 34.13
CA GLY A 110 19.21 6.34 34.12
C GLY A 110 19.62 5.94 32.70
N GLU A 111 20.32 4.82 32.60
CA GLU A 111 20.76 4.22 31.35
C GLU A 111 20.12 2.84 31.20
N LEU A 112 19.66 2.52 29.99
CA LEU A 112 19.24 1.18 29.60
C LEU A 112 20.22 0.65 28.56
N ARG A 113 20.94 -0.41 28.90
CA ARG A 113 21.77 -1.16 27.95
C ARG A 113 20.94 -2.23 27.27
N CYS A 114 20.95 -2.27 25.94
CA CYS A 114 20.21 -3.28 25.19
C CYS A 114 20.94 -3.69 23.92
N ARG A 115 20.76 -4.94 23.52
CA ARG A 115 21.28 -5.47 22.25
C ARG A 115 20.45 -4.93 21.09
N SER A 116 20.99 -4.98 19.88
CA SER A 116 20.27 -4.58 18.67
C SER A 116 18.94 -5.31 18.50
N GLN A 117 18.93 -6.63 18.73
CA GLN A 117 17.71 -7.47 18.65
C GLN A 117 16.59 -7.02 19.61
N ASP A 118 16.93 -6.27 20.66
CA ASP A 118 15.99 -5.78 21.67
C ASP A 118 15.62 -4.30 21.46
N PHE A 119 16.01 -3.67 20.35
CA PHE A 119 15.81 -2.22 20.14
C PHE A 119 14.35 -1.80 20.16
N ALA A 120 13.44 -2.58 19.60
CA ALA A 120 12.03 -2.23 19.57
C ALA A 120 11.46 -2.07 21.00
N ILE A 121 11.62 -3.09 21.84
CA ILE A 121 11.14 -3.08 23.23
C ILE A 121 11.98 -2.18 24.13
N GLY A 122 13.31 -2.20 23.98
CA GLY A 122 14.23 -1.44 24.79
C GLY A 122 14.04 0.07 24.59
N LEU A 123 13.90 0.53 23.34
CA LEU A 123 13.67 1.94 23.05
C LEU A 123 12.31 2.41 23.56
N LEU A 124 11.23 1.64 23.34
CA LEU A 124 9.92 1.99 23.85
C LEU A 124 9.93 2.12 25.39
N HIS A 125 10.55 1.16 26.08
CA HIS A 125 10.72 1.21 27.53
C HIS A 125 11.56 2.42 27.97
N ALA A 126 12.69 2.68 27.30
CA ALA A 126 13.56 3.80 27.61
C ALA A 126 12.84 5.15 27.47
N LYS A 127 12.05 5.33 26.41
CA LYS A 127 11.27 6.55 26.20
C LYS A 127 10.21 6.74 27.29
N ARG A 128 9.45 5.68 27.61
CA ARG A 128 8.41 5.68 28.67
C ARG A 128 8.97 6.02 30.05
N ASN A 129 10.22 5.63 30.34
CA ASN A 129 10.86 5.82 31.64
C ASN A 129 11.96 6.91 31.65
N ASN A 130 12.08 7.70 30.57
CA ASN A 130 13.10 8.75 30.45
C ASN A 130 14.55 8.26 30.69
N LEU A 131 14.89 7.09 30.13
CA LEU A 131 16.21 6.48 30.20
C LEU A 131 17.00 6.76 28.91
N LEU A 132 18.33 6.87 29.03
CA LEU A 132 19.23 6.90 27.90
C LEU A 132 19.46 5.47 27.39
N LEU A 133 19.13 5.20 26.13
CA LEU A 133 19.39 3.90 25.53
C LEU A 133 20.84 3.81 25.02
N ILE A 134 21.56 2.80 25.48
CA ILE A 134 22.95 2.50 25.13
C ILE A 134 23.00 1.13 24.43
N PRO A 135 23.25 1.09 23.11
CA PRO A 135 23.49 -0.15 22.39
C PRO A 135 24.67 -0.91 22.99
N ASP A 136 24.43 -2.16 23.38
CA ASP A 136 25.42 -3.03 23.99
C ASP A 136 25.07 -4.49 23.67
N GLU A 137 25.79 -5.09 22.72
CA GLU A 137 25.58 -6.48 22.30
C GLU A 137 25.90 -7.50 23.41
N LYS A 138 26.56 -7.07 24.49
CA LYS A 138 26.82 -7.91 25.67
C LYS A 138 25.74 -7.79 26.75
N ALA A 139 24.73 -6.94 26.55
CA ALA A 139 23.63 -6.81 27.49
C ALA A 139 22.81 -8.10 27.58
N ALA A 140 22.18 -8.32 28.73
CA ALA A 140 21.24 -9.43 28.87
C ALA A 140 20.00 -9.21 27.98
N PRO A 141 19.37 -10.29 27.48
CA PRO A 141 18.09 -10.20 26.77
C PRO A 141 17.04 -9.45 27.58
N LEU A 142 16.28 -8.58 26.91
CA LEU A 142 15.16 -7.88 27.53
C LEU A 142 13.88 -8.71 27.41
N ASN A 143 13.28 -9.03 28.55
CA ASN A 143 11.97 -9.66 28.63
C ASN A 143 10.99 -8.69 29.31
N LEU A 144 10.51 -7.72 28.55
CA LEU A 144 9.59 -6.69 29.02
C LEU A 144 8.21 -6.90 28.39
N ASP A 145 7.16 -6.90 29.21
CA ASP A 145 5.80 -6.82 28.70
C ASP A 145 5.44 -5.35 28.44
N LEU A 146 5.27 -5.02 27.17
CA LEU A 146 4.91 -3.68 26.70
C LEU A 146 3.54 -3.68 26.01
N SER A 147 2.69 -4.67 26.29
CA SER A 147 1.36 -4.84 25.68
C SER A 147 0.33 -3.79 26.12
N ALA A 148 0.60 -2.99 27.16
CA ALA A 148 -0.33 -1.96 27.62
C ALA A 148 -0.57 -0.84 26.58
N GLY A 149 -1.84 -0.59 26.27
CA GLY A 149 -2.34 0.44 25.37
C GLY A 149 -3.73 0.09 24.82
N ASP A 150 -4.41 1.06 24.22
CA ASP A 150 -5.69 0.81 23.53
C ASP A 150 -5.48 0.12 22.18
N ASP A 151 -4.35 0.38 21.52
CA ASP A 151 -3.97 -0.21 20.23
C ASP A 151 -2.72 -1.09 20.41
N LEU A 152 -2.59 -2.14 19.61
CA LEU A 152 -1.44 -3.04 19.61
C LEU A 152 -0.63 -2.93 18.32
N PHE A 153 0.67 -2.73 18.43
CA PHE A 153 1.59 -2.93 17.32
C PHE A 153 2.33 -4.27 17.48
N ALA A 154 2.27 -5.10 16.45
CA ALA A 154 2.93 -6.40 16.40
C ALA A 154 4.05 -6.35 15.35
N LEU A 155 5.30 -6.60 15.75
CA LEU A 155 6.49 -6.36 14.93
C LEU A 155 7.31 -7.63 14.74
N GLU A 156 7.64 -7.96 13.49
CA GLU A 156 8.72 -8.90 13.15
C GLU A 156 10.08 -8.21 13.34
N ALA A 157 10.65 -8.28 14.55
CA ALA A 157 11.86 -7.55 14.91
C ALA A 157 13.12 -8.18 14.30
N GLU A 158 14.04 -7.33 13.83
CA GLU A 158 15.35 -7.76 13.28
C GLU A 158 16.54 -6.99 13.85
N GLY A 159 16.31 -6.08 14.78
CA GLY A 159 17.35 -5.21 15.34
C GLY A 159 17.86 -4.14 14.37
N ASP A 160 17.07 -3.81 13.35
CA ASP A 160 17.41 -2.81 12.35
C ASP A 160 16.71 -1.46 12.60
N LEU A 161 16.77 -0.57 11.62
CA LEU A 161 16.12 0.74 11.71
C LEU A 161 14.59 0.65 11.80
N SER A 162 13.96 -0.40 11.26
CA SER A 162 12.50 -0.58 11.33
C SER A 162 12.01 -0.78 12.77
N ASP A 163 12.82 -1.44 13.60
CA ASP A 163 12.55 -1.62 15.04
C ASP A 163 12.54 -0.29 15.77
N VAL A 164 13.52 0.57 15.49
CA VAL A 164 13.64 1.92 16.06
C VAL A 164 12.47 2.82 15.63
N ILE A 165 12.13 2.79 14.34
CA ILE A 165 11.00 3.54 13.77
C ILE A 165 9.68 3.09 14.42
N THR A 166 9.50 1.77 14.57
CA THR A 166 8.31 1.18 15.19
C THR A 166 8.20 1.55 16.66
N ALA A 167 9.30 1.52 17.42
CA ALA A 167 9.29 1.95 18.82
C ALA A 167 8.94 3.43 18.99
N ASN A 168 9.43 4.31 18.11
CA ASN A 168 9.05 5.72 18.07
C ASN A 168 7.56 5.90 17.77
N TYR A 169 7.03 5.09 16.83
CA TYR A 169 5.62 5.08 16.47
C TYR A 169 4.73 4.58 17.63
N ALA A 170 5.07 3.44 18.24
CA ALA A 170 4.40 2.90 19.43
C ALA A 170 4.36 3.90 20.58
N PHE A 171 5.49 4.60 20.82
CA PHE A 171 5.56 5.63 21.84
C PHE A 171 4.62 6.81 21.55
N ALA A 172 4.58 7.29 20.29
CA ALA A 172 3.76 8.42 19.89
C ALA A 172 2.25 8.16 20.07
N PHE A 173 1.79 6.93 19.81
CA PHE A 173 0.39 6.53 20.00
C PHE A 173 0.06 5.98 21.39
N ARG A 174 1.06 5.85 22.28
CA ARG A 174 0.94 5.13 23.56
C ARG A 174 0.41 3.69 23.37
N ALA A 175 0.71 3.10 22.22
CA ALA A 175 0.27 1.77 21.85
C ALA A 175 1.09 0.69 22.57
N GLY A 176 0.50 -0.48 22.74
CA GLY A 176 1.20 -1.69 23.11
C GLY A 176 2.16 -2.13 22.01
N LEU A 177 3.22 -2.86 22.36
CA LEU A 177 4.16 -3.45 21.41
C LEU A 177 4.40 -4.92 21.74
N LYS A 178 4.18 -5.79 20.75
CA LYS A 178 4.47 -7.22 20.81
C LYS A 178 5.47 -7.60 19.73
N ILE A 179 6.48 -8.38 20.10
CA ILE A 179 7.45 -8.93 19.16
C ILE A 179 6.92 -10.27 18.64
N LEU A 180 6.95 -10.42 17.32
CA LEU A 180 6.56 -11.62 16.58
C LEU A 180 7.78 -12.47 16.28
N ASN A 181 7.54 -13.75 16.02
CA ASN A 181 8.58 -14.63 15.48
C ASN A 181 9.03 -14.09 14.12
N LYS A 182 10.35 -14.17 13.88
CA LYS A 182 10.92 -13.76 12.61
C LYS A 182 10.42 -14.69 11.51
N VAL A 183 9.90 -14.08 10.45
CA VAL A 183 9.51 -14.79 9.22
C VAL A 183 10.43 -14.35 8.10
N SER A 184 10.97 -15.32 7.38
CA SER A 184 11.77 -15.04 6.19
C SER A 184 10.87 -14.59 5.04
N ARG A 185 11.43 -13.75 4.16
CA ARG A 185 10.75 -13.37 2.91
C ARG A 185 10.31 -14.59 2.08
N GLN A 186 11.11 -15.66 2.09
CA GLN A 186 10.77 -16.91 1.42
C GLN A 186 9.50 -17.54 2.00
N GLU A 187 9.38 -17.63 3.33
CA GLU A 187 8.20 -18.20 3.97
C GLU A 187 6.94 -17.36 3.72
N ALA A 188 7.08 -16.03 3.63
CA ALA A 188 5.99 -15.14 3.25
C ALA A 188 5.60 -15.32 1.77
N GLU A 189 6.58 -15.48 0.88
CA GLU A 189 6.35 -15.79 -0.53
C GLU A 189 5.65 -17.15 -0.69
N GLU A 190 6.04 -18.18 0.05
CA GLU A 190 5.36 -19.49 0.02
C GLU A 190 3.88 -19.40 0.43
N VAL A 191 3.53 -18.50 1.37
CA VAL A 191 2.12 -18.25 1.72
C VAL A 191 1.39 -17.58 0.56
N GLN A 192 2.04 -16.63 -0.14
CA GLN A 192 1.44 -16.02 -1.32
C GLN A 192 1.28 -17.00 -2.48
N ASP A 193 2.25 -17.89 -2.68
CA ASP A 193 2.21 -18.91 -3.73
C ASP A 193 1.02 -19.86 -3.52
N LYS A 194 0.67 -20.15 -2.26
CA LYS A 194 -0.57 -20.89 -1.93
C LYS A 194 -1.85 -20.14 -2.28
N PHE A 195 -1.88 -18.82 -2.21
CA PHE A 195 -3.05 -18.07 -2.70
C PHE A 195 -3.19 -18.16 -4.22
N SER A 196 -2.09 -18.19 -4.97
CA SER A 196 -2.13 -18.44 -6.42
C SER A 196 -2.72 -19.83 -6.75
N GLU A 197 -2.64 -20.80 -5.84
CA GLU A 197 -3.34 -22.09 -6.01
C GLU A 197 -4.86 -21.96 -5.91
N ILE A 198 -5.37 -20.96 -5.18
CA ILE A 198 -6.80 -20.62 -5.11
C ILE A 198 -7.18 -19.91 -6.41
N ASP A 199 -7.29 -20.67 -7.50
CA ASP A 199 -7.69 -20.14 -8.81
C ASP A 199 -9.22 -19.97 -8.91
N GLY A 200 -9.68 -19.29 -9.97
CA GLY A 200 -11.11 -19.10 -10.23
C GLY A 200 -11.88 -20.40 -10.46
N ASN A 201 -11.21 -21.53 -10.74
CA ASN A 201 -11.83 -22.84 -10.85
C ASN A 201 -11.99 -23.52 -9.48
N LEU A 202 -11.14 -23.23 -8.49
CA LEU A 202 -11.28 -23.72 -7.12
C LEU A 202 -12.41 -23.05 -6.33
N VAL A 203 -12.96 -21.94 -6.82
CA VAL A 203 -14.30 -21.48 -6.38
C VAL A 203 -15.36 -22.57 -6.62
N LYS A 204 -15.15 -23.46 -7.61
CA LYS A 204 -15.99 -24.65 -7.86
C LYS A 204 -15.55 -25.90 -7.07
N ASN A 205 -14.44 -25.83 -6.32
CA ASN A 205 -13.97 -26.87 -5.40
C ASN A 205 -13.64 -26.25 -4.02
N PRO A 206 -14.68 -25.84 -3.27
CA PRO A 206 -14.55 -25.03 -2.05
C PRO A 206 -13.77 -25.75 -0.95
N ASP A 207 -13.77 -27.08 -0.92
CA ASP A 207 -13.06 -27.86 0.10
C ASP A 207 -11.54 -27.71 -0.02
N LYS A 208 -11.00 -27.70 -1.25
CA LYS A 208 -9.56 -27.50 -1.46
C LYS A 208 -9.14 -26.09 -1.06
N ALA A 209 -9.93 -25.08 -1.41
CA ALA A 209 -9.63 -23.69 -1.06
C ALA A 209 -9.74 -23.45 0.45
N LYS A 210 -10.74 -24.04 1.12
CA LYS A 210 -10.85 -24.04 2.60
C LYS A 210 -9.64 -24.71 3.26
N ALA A 211 -9.15 -25.83 2.72
CA ALA A 211 -7.96 -26.50 3.24
C ALA A 211 -6.69 -25.63 3.13
N ILE A 212 -6.50 -24.93 1.99
CA ILE A 212 -5.39 -23.98 1.82
C ILE A 212 -5.48 -22.85 2.85
N LEU A 213 -6.67 -22.26 3.03
CA LEU A 213 -6.87 -21.21 4.03
C LEU A 213 -6.57 -21.69 5.45
N GLN A 214 -7.04 -22.88 5.83
CA GLN A 214 -6.74 -23.46 7.15
C GLN A 214 -5.24 -23.67 7.35
N GLU A 215 -4.52 -24.07 6.31
CA GLU A 215 -3.07 -24.24 6.38
C GLU A 215 -2.35 -22.90 6.54
N VAL A 216 -2.78 -21.86 5.82
CA VAL A 216 -2.25 -20.50 5.96
C VAL A 216 -2.55 -19.93 7.34
N GLU A 217 -3.78 -20.05 7.82
CA GLU A 217 -4.19 -19.61 9.16
C GLU A 217 -3.40 -20.32 10.25
N LYS A 218 -3.21 -21.64 10.12
CA LYS A 218 -2.37 -22.42 11.02
C LYS A 218 -0.93 -21.90 11.01
N LYS A 219 -0.33 -21.70 9.82
CA LYS A 219 1.04 -21.15 9.72
C LYS A 219 1.13 -19.79 10.40
N ILE A 220 0.15 -18.91 10.24
CA ILE A 220 0.12 -17.59 10.88
C ILE A 220 -0.03 -17.70 12.41
N ASN A 221 -0.95 -18.54 12.89
CA ASN A 221 -1.18 -18.76 14.32
C ASN A 221 0.04 -19.38 15.01
N ASP A 222 0.75 -20.30 14.34
CA ASP A 222 2.00 -20.87 14.85
C ASP A 222 3.11 -19.82 14.98
N GLN A 223 3.08 -18.74 14.17
CA GLN A 223 4.00 -17.60 14.30
C GLN A 223 3.64 -16.65 15.45
N CYS A 224 2.41 -16.69 15.94
CA CYS A 224 1.86 -15.62 16.76
C CYS A 224 0.68 -16.11 17.61
N SER A 225 0.89 -16.25 18.92
CA SER A 225 -0.22 -16.41 19.88
C SER A 225 -0.47 -15.05 20.56
N ILE A 226 -1.45 -14.31 20.05
CA ILE A 226 -1.87 -13.02 20.59
C ILE A 226 -3.40 -13.02 20.73
N ASP A 227 -3.88 -12.67 21.93
CA ASP A 227 -5.28 -12.31 22.13
C ASP A 227 -5.47 -10.83 21.75
N LEU A 228 -6.28 -10.59 20.71
CA LEU A 228 -6.58 -9.24 20.22
C LEU A 228 -7.84 -8.63 20.82
N SER A 229 -8.63 -9.39 21.60
CA SER A 229 -9.88 -8.91 22.19
C SER A 229 -9.76 -7.68 23.10
N PRO A 230 -8.64 -7.41 23.80
CA PRO A 230 -8.52 -6.23 24.65
C PRO A 230 -8.29 -4.91 23.88
N TYR A 231 -7.94 -4.98 22.60
CA TYR A 231 -7.48 -3.81 21.84
C TYR A 231 -8.59 -3.24 20.95
N LYS A 232 -8.51 -1.94 20.67
CA LYS A 232 -9.35 -1.24 19.70
C LYS A 232 -8.91 -1.50 18.27
N SER A 233 -7.61 -1.66 18.05
CA SER A 233 -7.05 -2.05 16.75
C SER A 233 -5.70 -2.74 16.92
N ALA A 234 -5.30 -3.50 15.90
CA ALA A 234 -3.97 -4.08 15.81
C ALA A 234 -3.30 -3.71 14.48
N THR A 235 -2.03 -3.31 14.54
CA THR A 235 -1.21 -3.05 13.35
C THR A 235 -0.02 -4.00 13.31
N PHE A 236 0.03 -4.84 12.28
CA PHE A 236 1.12 -5.77 12.03
C PHE A 236 2.17 -5.09 11.14
N ILE A 237 3.38 -4.92 11.66
CA ILE A 237 4.52 -4.31 10.98
C ILE A 237 5.48 -5.43 10.58
N THR A 238 5.37 -5.91 9.33
CA THR A 238 5.91 -7.22 8.93
C THR A 238 6.56 -7.20 7.55
N THR A 239 7.18 -8.32 7.17
CA THR A 239 7.73 -8.58 5.84
C THR A 239 6.66 -8.90 4.78
N GLY A 240 5.39 -9.02 5.18
CA GLY A 240 4.26 -9.19 4.26
C GLY A 240 3.36 -10.40 4.51
N LEU A 241 3.51 -11.11 5.65
CA LEU A 241 2.54 -12.14 6.02
C LEU A 241 1.14 -11.53 6.26
N PRO A 242 0.07 -12.21 5.83
CA PRO A 242 -1.29 -11.68 5.85
C PRO A 242 -2.00 -11.99 7.18
N TYR A 243 -1.47 -11.45 8.28
CA TYR A 243 -1.97 -11.70 9.64
C TYR A 243 -3.47 -11.43 9.81
N GLY A 244 -4.02 -10.46 9.08
CA GLY A 244 -5.45 -10.16 9.09
C GLY A 244 -6.35 -11.29 8.57
N LEU A 245 -5.81 -12.36 7.99
CA LEU A 245 -6.58 -13.58 7.69
C LEU A 245 -6.88 -14.41 8.95
N ALA A 246 -5.89 -14.53 9.85
CA ALA A 246 -6.01 -15.33 11.06
C ALA A 246 -6.69 -14.58 12.22
N PHE A 247 -6.56 -13.25 12.24
CA PHE A 247 -6.97 -12.40 13.35
C PHE A 247 -8.19 -11.52 13.00
N ARG A 248 -9.34 -12.14 12.71
CA ARG A 248 -10.58 -11.41 12.37
C ARG A 248 -11.65 -11.38 13.48
N ASP A 249 -11.42 -12.11 14.56
CA ASP A 249 -12.28 -12.08 15.74
C ASP A 249 -11.56 -11.29 16.83
N GLY A 250 -12.13 -10.16 17.25
CA GLY A 250 -11.50 -9.23 18.20
C GLY A 250 -11.60 -7.78 17.75
N CYS A 251 -10.59 -7.29 17.03
CA CYS A 251 -10.49 -5.90 16.60
C CYS A 251 -10.06 -5.74 15.13
N PRO A 252 -10.29 -4.56 14.52
CA PRO A 252 -9.77 -4.23 13.20
C PRO A 252 -8.25 -4.41 13.09
N VAL A 253 -7.82 -5.11 12.02
CA VAL A 253 -6.41 -5.41 11.75
C VAL A 253 -5.89 -4.64 10.52
N SER A 254 -4.77 -3.96 10.70
CA SER A 254 -4.02 -3.30 9.63
C SER A 254 -2.64 -3.93 9.42
N HIS A 255 -2.13 -3.82 8.18
CA HIS A 255 -0.77 -4.23 7.82
C HIS A 255 0.06 -3.00 7.43
N VAL A 256 1.33 -3.03 7.84
CA VAL A 256 2.33 -2.06 7.43
C VAL A 256 3.57 -2.84 7.02
N LEU A 257 4.06 -2.64 5.81
CA LEU A 257 5.26 -3.32 5.35
C LEU A 257 6.51 -2.68 5.95
N ARG A 258 7.42 -3.49 6.49
CA ARG A 258 8.76 -3.05 6.93
C ARG A 258 9.61 -2.55 5.76
N TYR A 259 9.41 -3.15 4.59
CA TYR A 259 10.08 -2.81 3.32
C TYR A 259 9.02 -2.48 2.26
N PRO A 260 9.24 -1.55 1.31
CA PRO A 260 10.50 -0.84 1.05
C PRO A 260 10.78 0.41 1.87
N ASP A 261 9.79 1.14 2.39
CA ASP A 261 10.03 2.47 2.99
C ASP A 261 9.10 2.79 4.17
N LEU A 262 9.19 1.97 5.23
CA LEU A 262 8.39 2.11 6.46
C LEU A 262 8.37 3.54 7.01
N CYS A 263 9.54 4.18 7.13
CA CYS A 263 9.65 5.53 7.70
C CYS A 263 8.78 6.55 6.97
N ARG A 264 8.84 6.55 5.63
CA ARG A 264 8.09 7.50 4.81
C ARG A 264 6.60 7.16 4.80
N PHE A 265 6.25 5.88 4.82
CA PHE A 265 4.86 5.45 4.89
C PHE A 265 4.16 5.95 6.17
N LEU A 266 4.79 5.76 7.33
CA LEU A 266 4.25 6.25 8.62
C LEU A 266 4.25 7.79 8.67
N PHE A 267 5.34 8.43 8.23
CA PHE A 267 5.44 9.89 8.17
C PHE A 267 4.32 10.49 7.31
N ASN A 268 4.11 9.98 6.10
CA ASN A 268 3.09 10.50 5.20
C ASN A 268 1.68 10.34 5.77
N ASN A 269 1.39 9.21 6.44
CA ASN A 269 0.10 9.01 7.09
C ASN A 269 -0.14 10.01 8.23
N ILE A 270 0.83 10.22 9.12
CA ILE A 270 0.70 11.21 10.20
C ILE A 270 0.59 12.63 9.61
N TRP A 271 1.44 12.97 8.64
CA TRP A 271 1.46 14.29 8.00
C TRP A 271 0.13 14.61 7.32
N TRP A 272 -0.45 13.63 6.61
CA TRP A 272 -1.73 13.78 5.94
C TRP A 272 -2.85 14.19 6.90
N GLU A 273 -2.90 13.58 8.08
CA GLU A 273 -3.97 13.87 9.05
C GLU A 273 -3.87 15.28 9.68
N HIS A 274 -2.69 15.91 9.65
CA HIS A 274 -2.47 17.27 10.14
C HIS A 274 -2.69 18.34 9.06
N HIS A 275 -2.59 17.99 7.77
CA HIS A 275 -2.58 18.98 6.69
C HIS A 275 -3.92 19.03 5.97
N HIS A 276 -4.73 20.03 6.32
CA HIS A 276 -6.11 20.24 5.88
C HIS A 276 -6.29 20.69 4.41
N SER A 277 -5.29 20.53 3.55
CA SER A 277 -5.38 20.96 2.13
C SER A 277 -6.03 19.87 1.27
N PHE A 278 -7.24 19.45 1.65
CA PHE A 278 -7.98 18.45 0.90
C PHE A 278 -8.53 19.06 -0.38
N ILE A 279 -8.23 18.43 -1.51
CA ILE A 279 -8.70 18.89 -2.84
C ILE A 279 -10.00 18.16 -3.20
N GLY A 280 -10.28 17.01 -2.57
CA GLY A 280 -11.49 16.22 -2.81
C GLY A 280 -11.45 15.56 -4.16
N LEU A 281 -10.35 14.85 -4.47
CA LEU A 281 -10.13 14.26 -5.80
C LEU A 281 -10.06 12.76 -5.75
N GLY A 282 -11.04 12.14 -6.40
CA GLY A 282 -11.14 10.70 -6.58
C GLY A 282 -10.99 10.34 -8.05
N VAL A 283 -10.33 9.22 -8.32
CA VAL A 283 -10.29 8.59 -9.63
C VAL A 283 -10.97 7.23 -9.52
N VAL A 284 -11.91 6.95 -10.41
CA VAL A 284 -12.53 5.63 -10.60
C VAL A 284 -12.05 5.09 -11.93
N PHE A 285 -11.24 4.04 -11.88
CA PHE A 285 -10.67 3.37 -13.05
C PHE A 285 -11.42 2.05 -13.28
N ALA A 286 -12.17 1.97 -14.38
CA ALA A 286 -13.08 0.88 -14.69
C ALA A 286 -13.04 0.50 -16.18
N PRO A 287 -12.04 -0.27 -16.63
CA PRO A 287 -11.90 -0.63 -18.05
C PRO A 287 -13.11 -1.40 -18.59
N GLU A 288 -13.79 -2.16 -17.72
CA GLU A 288 -15.03 -2.84 -18.03
C GLU A 288 -16.04 -2.61 -16.89
N ARG A 289 -17.33 -2.70 -17.21
CA ARG A 289 -18.41 -2.70 -16.22
C ARG A 289 -18.90 -4.12 -16.00
N PHE A 290 -18.96 -4.54 -14.74
CA PHE A 290 -19.27 -5.93 -14.35
C PHE A 290 -20.77 -6.24 -14.25
N ASN A 291 -21.62 -5.29 -14.66
CA ASN A 291 -23.07 -5.45 -14.66
C ASN A 291 -23.62 -5.54 -16.10
N GLN A 292 -23.55 -6.73 -16.70
CA GLN A 292 -24.04 -6.95 -18.07
C GLN A 292 -25.55 -7.29 -18.14
N ASN A 293 -26.21 -7.57 -17.01
CA ASN A 293 -27.59 -8.07 -16.96
C ASN A 293 -28.57 -7.18 -16.17
N GLY A 294 -28.28 -5.88 -15.97
CA GLY A 294 -29.22 -4.92 -15.37
C GLY A 294 -29.35 -4.97 -13.84
N GLY A 295 -28.36 -5.55 -13.15
CA GLY A 295 -28.24 -5.57 -11.68
C GLY A 295 -27.59 -4.31 -11.10
N PHE A 296 -26.91 -4.46 -9.96
CA PHE A 296 -26.19 -3.39 -9.27
C PHE A 296 -24.80 -3.15 -9.91
N ASP A 297 -24.39 -1.89 -10.10
CA ASP A 297 -23.08 -1.50 -10.64
C ASP A 297 -22.26 -0.77 -9.56
N GLU A 298 -21.14 -1.40 -9.14
CA GLU A 298 -20.19 -0.85 -8.17
C GLU A 298 -19.71 0.54 -8.58
N VAL A 299 -19.38 0.74 -9.86
CA VAL A 299 -18.79 1.98 -10.37
C VAL A 299 -19.76 3.13 -10.18
N ASP A 300 -21.04 2.92 -10.51
CA ASP A 300 -22.07 3.95 -10.35
C ASP A 300 -22.31 4.29 -8.88
N PHE A 301 -22.33 3.29 -8.00
CA PHE A 301 -22.48 3.52 -6.56
C PHE A 301 -21.31 4.34 -6.00
N VAL A 302 -20.08 3.95 -6.30
CA VAL A 302 -18.87 4.65 -5.82
C VAL A 302 -18.85 6.09 -6.33
N LEU A 303 -19.13 6.31 -7.61
CA LEU A 303 -19.22 7.65 -8.19
C LEU A 303 -20.30 8.50 -7.50
N GLN A 304 -21.46 7.91 -7.22
CA GLN A 304 -22.54 8.59 -6.52
C GLN A 304 -22.10 8.99 -5.11
N LYS A 305 -21.54 8.06 -4.32
CA LYS A 305 -21.07 8.31 -2.95
C LYS A 305 -20.01 9.40 -2.92
N LEU A 306 -19.01 9.30 -3.79
CA LEU A 306 -17.94 10.29 -3.86
C LEU A 306 -18.48 11.67 -4.25
N SER A 307 -19.26 11.75 -5.33
CA SER A 307 -19.67 13.04 -5.88
C SER A 307 -20.75 13.76 -5.09
N ARG A 308 -21.71 13.04 -4.52
CA ARG A 308 -22.87 13.62 -3.84
C ARG A 308 -22.69 13.68 -2.34
N ASP A 309 -22.32 12.55 -1.76
CA ASP A 309 -22.36 12.36 -0.31
C ASP A 309 -21.05 12.82 0.33
N CYS A 310 -19.93 12.71 -0.40
CA CYS A 310 -18.59 13.08 0.08
C CYS A 310 -18.06 14.41 -0.46
N HIS A 311 -18.74 15.01 -1.45
CA HIS A 311 -18.32 16.22 -2.17
C HIS A 311 -16.95 16.13 -2.88
N TYR A 312 -16.57 14.93 -3.32
CA TYR A 312 -15.39 14.71 -4.16
C TYR A 312 -15.71 15.04 -5.63
N TYR A 313 -14.73 15.55 -6.35
CA TYR A 313 -14.74 15.51 -7.81
C TYR A 313 -14.14 14.18 -8.23
N ALA A 314 -15.02 13.28 -8.66
CA ALA A 314 -14.66 11.97 -9.18
C ALA A 314 -14.42 12.06 -10.71
N VAL A 315 -13.18 11.77 -11.11
CA VAL A 315 -12.83 11.49 -12.51
C VAL A 315 -13.05 10.01 -12.75
N ILE A 316 -13.60 9.68 -13.91
CA ILE A 316 -13.82 8.31 -14.33
C ILE A 316 -12.99 8.02 -15.57
N SER A 317 -12.44 6.83 -15.65
CA SER A 317 -11.80 6.30 -16.84
C SER A 317 -12.41 4.95 -17.16
N GLU A 318 -13.11 4.87 -18.30
CA GLU A 318 -13.87 3.69 -18.72
C GLU A 318 -13.56 3.27 -20.15
N LYS A 319 -13.70 1.96 -20.43
CA LYS A 319 -13.55 1.39 -21.78
C LYS A 319 -12.24 1.88 -22.43
N GLU A 320 -12.31 2.39 -23.65
CA GLU A 320 -11.17 2.91 -24.42
C GLU A 320 -10.34 4.00 -23.71
N GLN A 321 -10.91 4.71 -22.73
CA GLN A 321 -10.17 5.69 -21.94
C GLN A 321 -9.32 5.04 -20.84
N ALA A 322 -9.73 3.87 -20.35
CA ALA A 322 -9.03 3.10 -19.32
C ALA A 322 -7.85 2.30 -19.90
N SER A 323 -6.93 3.00 -20.55
CA SER A 323 -5.68 2.44 -21.05
C SER A 323 -4.65 2.29 -19.94
N VAL A 324 -3.59 1.52 -20.23
CA VAL A 324 -2.42 1.40 -19.35
C VAL A 324 -1.78 2.79 -19.12
N GLU A 325 -1.63 3.57 -20.20
CA GLU A 325 -1.04 4.91 -20.12
C GLU A 325 -1.86 5.86 -19.25
N GLU A 326 -3.19 5.79 -19.33
CA GLU A 326 -4.07 6.62 -18.51
C GLU A 326 -3.96 6.27 -17.02
N LEU A 327 -3.99 4.97 -16.68
CA LEU A 327 -3.81 4.51 -15.29
C LEU A 327 -2.47 4.97 -14.72
N GLU A 328 -1.38 4.73 -15.46
CA GLU A 328 -0.04 5.13 -15.03
C GLU A 328 0.07 6.66 -14.90
N SER A 329 -0.57 7.42 -15.78
CA SER A 329 -0.58 8.88 -15.73
C SER A 329 -1.35 9.42 -14.52
N PHE A 330 -2.49 8.81 -14.17
CA PHE A 330 -3.19 9.12 -12.93
C PHE A 330 -2.32 8.87 -11.70
N ILE A 331 -1.68 7.71 -11.63
CA ILE A 331 -0.84 7.32 -10.49
C ILE A 331 0.34 8.27 -10.31
N HIS A 332 1.06 8.59 -11.39
CA HIS A 332 2.31 9.33 -11.31
C HIS A 332 2.14 10.85 -11.28
N PHE A 333 1.13 11.39 -11.96
CA PHE A 333 1.09 12.82 -12.29
C PHE A 333 -0.16 13.55 -11.80
N PHE A 334 -1.27 12.84 -11.61
CA PHE A 334 -2.52 13.45 -11.21
C PHE A 334 -2.64 13.60 -9.69
N PRO A 335 -3.04 14.78 -9.18
CA PRO A 335 -3.18 15.04 -7.74
C PRO A 335 -4.45 14.40 -7.18
N MET A 336 -4.46 13.08 -7.00
CA MET A 336 -5.61 12.35 -6.42
C MET A 336 -5.37 11.93 -4.97
N GLU A 337 -6.44 11.91 -4.19
CA GLU A 337 -6.48 11.48 -2.80
C GLU A 337 -7.05 10.07 -2.66
N LEU A 338 -7.83 9.64 -3.66
CA LEU A 338 -8.45 8.33 -3.75
C LEU A 338 -8.33 7.80 -5.18
N LEU A 339 -7.94 6.53 -5.29
CA LEU A 339 -8.00 5.75 -6.52
C LEU A 339 -8.80 4.48 -6.25
N HIS A 340 -9.94 4.35 -6.91
CA HIS A 340 -10.74 3.14 -6.94
C HIS A 340 -10.50 2.40 -8.26
N ILE A 341 -10.12 1.14 -8.20
CA ILE A 341 -9.88 0.30 -9.37
C ILE A 341 -10.93 -0.80 -9.34
N SER A 342 -11.83 -0.80 -10.33
CA SER A 342 -12.77 -1.89 -10.59
C SER A 342 -12.37 -2.51 -11.93
N ALA A 343 -11.51 -3.52 -11.89
CA ALA A 343 -10.92 -4.13 -13.07
C ALA A 343 -10.69 -5.63 -12.86
N HIS A 344 -10.55 -6.39 -13.94
CA HIS A 344 -9.93 -7.70 -13.84
C HIS A 344 -8.45 -7.55 -13.47
N GLY A 345 -7.90 -8.56 -12.80
CA GLY A 345 -6.49 -8.58 -12.42
C GLY A 345 -6.00 -9.99 -12.19
N GLY A 346 -4.71 -10.10 -11.89
CA GLY A 346 -4.05 -11.38 -11.62
C GLY A 346 -2.94 -11.67 -12.62
N GLU A 347 -2.76 -12.94 -12.94
CA GLU A 347 -1.64 -13.41 -13.76
C GLU A 347 -2.05 -13.50 -15.24
N GLY A 348 -1.08 -13.35 -16.14
CA GLY A 348 -1.35 -13.30 -17.58
C GLY A 348 -0.30 -14.02 -18.43
N GLU A 349 -0.50 -13.95 -19.75
CA GLU A 349 0.43 -14.43 -20.77
C GLU A 349 1.74 -13.63 -20.77
N GLY A 350 2.80 -14.22 -21.31
CA GLY A 350 4.11 -13.58 -21.39
C GLY A 350 5.12 -14.35 -22.21
N TYR A 351 6.40 -14.21 -21.86
CA TYR A 351 7.53 -14.80 -22.57
C TYR A 351 8.53 -15.43 -21.61
N ARG A 352 9.02 -16.62 -21.95
CA ARG A 352 10.29 -17.11 -21.42
C ARG A 352 11.42 -16.47 -22.20
N CYS A 353 12.26 -15.71 -21.51
CA CYS A 353 13.32 -14.90 -22.10
C CYS A 353 14.67 -15.46 -21.71
N LYS A 354 15.49 -15.80 -22.70
CA LYS A 354 16.87 -16.24 -22.54
C LYS A 354 17.81 -15.08 -22.85
N TYR A 355 18.64 -14.75 -21.86
CA TYR A 355 19.69 -13.73 -21.91
C TYR A 355 21.05 -14.41 -21.93
N GLU A 356 21.88 -14.10 -22.92
CA GLU A 356 23.29 -14.50 -22.95
C GLU A 356 24.17 -13.26 -22.79
N PHE A 357 25.18 -13.36 -21.93
CA PHE A 357 26.13 -12.26 -21.69
C PHE A 357 27.50 -12.77 -21.24
N GLU A 358 28.55 -11.98 -21.44
CA GLU A 358 29.88 -12.28 -20.93
C GLU A 358 30.16 -11.57 -19.61
N TYR A 359 30.76 -12.28 -18.65
CA TYR A 359 31.29 -11.71 -17.42
C TYR A 359 32.55 -12.46 -16.99
N GLU A 360 33.59 -11.71 -16.57
CA GLU A 360 34.88 -12.28 -16.15
C GLU A 360 35.49 -13.30 -17.16
N GLY A 361 35.25 -13.08 -18.45
CA GLY A 361 35.74 -13.93 -19.53
C GLY A 361 34.98 -15.26 -19.67
N LYS A 362 33.81 -15.41 -19.05
CA LYS A 362 32.90 -16.55 -19.23
C LYS A 362 31.57 -16.07 -19.81
N THR A 363 30.99 -16.87 -20.69
CA THR A 363 29.61 -16.67 -21.16
C THR A 363 28.67 -17.29 -20.14
N HIS A 364 27.67 -16.52 -19.75
CA HIS A 364 26.62 -16.91 -18.81
C HIS A 364 25.25 -16.86 -19.48
N GLU A 365 24.37 -17.74 -19.01
CA GLU A 365 22.97 -17.81 -19.43
C GLU A 365 22.05 -17.44 -18.27
N MET A 366 21.09 -16.54 -18.52
CA MET A 366 20.01 -16.25 -17.59
C MET A 366 18.66 -16.44 -18.28
N ILE A 367 17.79 -17.26 -17.70
CA ILE A 367 16.42 -17.46 -18.16
C ILE A 367 15.48 -16.81 -17.15
N VAL A 368 14.58 -15.96 -17.62
CA VAL A 368 13.53 -15.31 -16.81
C VAL A 368 12.18 -15.39 -17.52
N GLU A 369 11.09 -15.22 -16.79
CA GLU A 369 9.75 -15.06 -17.38
C GLU A 369 9.42 -13.56 -17.41
N GLU A 370 8.90 -13.05 -18.53
CA GLU A 370 8.56 -11.64 -18.73
C GLU A 370 7.10 -11.47 -19.09
N VAL A 371 6.50 -10.39 -18.60
CA VAL A 371 5.20 -9.90 -19.04
C VAL A 371 5.33 -8.51 -19.64
N ILE A 372 4.42 -8.15 -20.55
CA ILE A 372 4.47 -6.90 -21.30
C ILE A 372 3.20 -6.07 -21.12
N THR A 373 3.30 -4.75 -21.22
CA THR A 373 2.16 -3.84 -20.97
C THR A 373 1.15 -3.77 -22.12
N ALA A 374 1.50 -4.20 -23.33
CA ALA A 374 0.75 -3.84 -24.53
C ALA A 374 0.02 -5.03 -25.16
N LYS A 375 -1.24 -4.80 -25.59
CA LYS A 375 -1.90 -5.59 -26.63
C LYS A 375 -1.77 -4.81 -27.95
N PRO A 376 -0.87 -5.21 -28.87
CA PRO A 376 -0.55 -4.40 -30.05
C PRO A 376 -1.76 -4.08 -30.94
N GLN A 377 -2.82 -4.88 -30.88
CA GLN A 377 -4.04 -4.66 -31.67
C GLN A 377 -4.92 -3.52 -31.13
N LEU A 378 -4.75 -3.15 -29.87
CA LEU A 378 -5.58 -2.16 -29.15
C LEU A 378 -4.78 -0.92 -28.72
N ALA A 379 -3.46 -1.06 -28.58
CA ALA A 379 -2.59 0.05 -28.18
C ALA A 379 -2.52 1.13 -29.26
N LYS A 380 -2.59 2.39 -28.83
CA LYS A 380 -2.45 3.54 -29.73
C LYS A 380 -0.98 3.74 -30.10
N PRO A 381 -0.62 3.75 -31.40
CA PRO A 381 0.73 4.08 -31.80
C PRO A 381 1.02 5.57 -31.55
N ASP A 382 2.29 5.88 -31.31
CA ASP A 382 2.79 7.24 -31.24
C ASP A 382 2.85 7.91 -32.63
N LYS A 383 3.42 9.12 -32.68
CA LYS A 383 3.56 9.92 -33.91
C LYS A 383 4.39 9.22 -35.00
N ASP A 384 5.26 8.29 -34.60
CA ASP A 384 6.15 7.54 -35.49
C ASP A 384 5.59 6.15 -35.82
N GLY A 385 4.37 5.82 -35.37
CA GLY A 385 3.73 4.53 -35.60
C GLY A 385 4.15 3.44 -34.60
N MET A 386 4.89 3.78 -33.55
CA MET A 386 5.44 2.84 -32.58
C MET A 386 4.54 2.67 -31.36
N ILE A 387 4.50 1.47 -30.78
CA ILE A 387 3.73 1.18 -29.56
C ILE A 387 4.69 1.15 -28.38
N ARG A 388 4.35 1.87 -27.31
CA ARG A 388 5.10 1.82 -26.06
C ARG A 388 4.88 0.47 -25.39
N VAL A 389 5.97 -0.23 -25.10
CA VAL A 389 5.96 -1.52 -24.41
C VAL A 389 6.81 -1.40 -23.15
N GLY A 390 6.18 -1.56 -21.99
CA GLY A 390 6.87 -1.86 -20.74
C GLY A 390 7.04 -3.38 -20.61
N THR A 391 8.14 -3.80 -20.00
CA THR A 391 8.38 -5.21 -19.67
C THR A 391 8.66 -5.34 -18.18
N LYS A 392 8.22 -6.45 -17.59
CA LYS A 392 8.54 -6.82 -16.20
C LYS A 392 9.05 -8.25 -16.18
N ALA A 393 10.30 -8.40 -15.78
CA ALA A 393 10.92 -9.71 -15.57
C ALA A 393 10.58 -10.24 -14.16
N ILE A 394 10.11 -11.48 -14.12
CA ILE A 394 9.75 -12.22 -12.90
C ILE A 394 10.87 -13.19 -12.58
N PHE A 395 11.62 -12.90 -11.51
CA PHE A 395 12.81 -13.68 -11.14
C PHE A 395 12.52 -14.88 -10.24
N LYS A 396 11.28 -15.05 -9.77
CA LYS A 396 10.91 -16.15 -8.86
C LYS A 396 11.26 -17.53 -9.42
N ARG A 397 11.16 -17.70 -10.74
CA ARG A 397 11.47 -18.94 -11.47
C ARG A 397 12.67 -18.80 -12.41
N ALA A 398 13.48 -17.77 -12.21
CA ALA A 398 14.64 -17.56 -13.04
C ALA A 398 15.68 -18.67 -12.83
N THR A 399 16.45 -18.96 -13.86
CA THR A 399 17.65 -19.82 -13.77
C THR A 399 18.86 -19.05 -14.26
N PHE A 400 20.00 -19.33 -13.65
CA PHE A 400 21.31 -18.81 -14.02
C PHE A 400 22.25 -19.99 -14.25
N ASP A 401 22.79 -20.12 -15.46
CA ASP A 401 23.59 -21.27 -15.91
C ASP A 401 22.91 -22.62 -15.59
N GLY A 402 21.59 -22.69 -15.79
CA GLY A 402 20.77 -23.86 -15.47
C GLY A 402 20.47 -24.09 -13.98
N VAL A 403 21.04 -23.29 -13.07
CA VAL A 403 20.78 -23.37 -11.62
C VAL A 403 19.63 -22.43 -11.26
N PRO A 404 18.64 -22.87 -10.47
CA PRO A 404 17.59 -21.97 -9.97
C PRO A 404 18.19 -20.73 -9.33
N TRP A 405 17.66 -19.55 -9.66
CA TRP A 405 18.15 -18.27 -9.14
C TRP A 405 18.27 -18.28 -7.61
N LYS A 406 17.30 -18.91 -6.94
CA LYS A 406 17.27 -19.06 -5.48
C LYS A 406 18.48 -19.80 -4.90
N GLU A 407 19.10 -20.66 -5.70
CA GLU A 407 20.24 -21.51 -5.32
C GLU A 407 21.55 -21.07 -6.00
N SER A 408 21.49 -20.13 -6.94
CA SER A 408 22.63 -19.68 -7.71
C SER A 408 23.53 -18.70 -6.94
N ASP A 409 24.84 -18.80 -7.19
CA ASP A 409 25.84 -17.80 -6.78
C ASP A 409 25.61 -16.45 -7.46
N PHE A 410 24.78 -16.37 -8.49
CA PHE A 410 24.44 -15.11 -9.16
C PHE A 410 23.81 -14.07 -8.22
N LYS A 411 23.22 -14.49 -7.11
CA LYS A 411 22.78 -13.58 -6.04
C LYS A 411 23.92 -12.71 -5.48
N THR A 412 25.16 -13.20 -5.54
CA THR A 412 26.37 -12.50 -5.09
C THR A 412 26.84 -11.44 -6.09
N PHE A 413 26.35 -11.47 -7.33
CA PHE A 413 26.75 -10.51 -8.34
C PHE A 413 26.21 -9.11 -7.97
N PRO A 414 26.98 -8.04 -8.28
CA PRO A 414 26.51 -6.67 -8.10
C PRO A 414 25.14 -6.47 -8.75
N MET A 415 24.21 -5.84 -8.04
CA MET A 415 22.84 -5.68 -8.52
C MET A 415 22.78 -4.85 -9.82
N GLU A 416 23.68 -3.88 -9.94
CA GLU A 416 23.88 -3.05 -11.12
C GLU A 416 24.18 -3.89 -12.35
N MET A 417 24.98 -4.93 -12.19
CA MET A 417 25.37 -5.84 -13.26
C MET A 417 24.19 -6.69 -13.71
N ARG A 418 23.40 -7.20 -12.76
CA ARG A 418 22.16 -7.95 -13.04
C ARG A 418 21.15 -7.11 -13.84
N PHE A 419 20.98 -5.84 -13.47
CA PHE A 419 20.14 -4.92 -14.24
C PHE A 419 20.74 -4.54 -15.59
N ALA A 420 22.06 -4.38 -15.68
CA ALA A 420 22.74 -4.08 -16.92
C ALA A 420 22.54 -5.19 -17.96
N VAL A 421 22.59 -6.46 -17.55
CA VAL A 421 22.29 -7.60 -18.44
C VAL A 421 20.90 -7.44 -19.07
N ILE A 422 19.87 -7.19 -18.26
CA ILE A 422 18.49 -7.08 -18.76
C ILE A 422 18.31 -5.82 -19.62
N ARG A 423 18.91 -4.70 -19.23
CA ARG A 423 18.77 -3.43 -19.95
C ARG A 423 19.50 -3.41 -21.28
N ASN A 424 20.65 -4.06 -21.37
CA ASN A 424 21.56 -3.92 -22.50
C ASN A 424 21.55 -5.13 -23.46
N SER A 425 21.03 -6.28 -23.03
CA SER A 425 20.94 -7.47 -23.87
C SER A 425 19.55 -7.60 -24.51
N LYS A 426 19.51 -8.08 -25.76
CA LYS A 426 18.27 -8.49 -26.42
C LYS A 426 18.03 -9.97 -26.16
N PRO A 427 17.00 -10.36 -25.41
CA PRO A 427 16.75 -11.77 -25.13
C PRO A 427 16.15 -12.48 -26.34
N GLU A 428 16.41 -13.78 -26.43
CA GLU A 428 15.58 -14.70 -27.21
C GLU A 428 14.26 -14.92 -26.44
N ARG A 429 13.11 -14.73 -27.11
CA ARG A 429 11.78 -14.79 -26.48
C ARG A 429 10.96 -15.97 -27.01
N GLN A 430 10.51 -16.82 -26.09
CA GLN A 430 9.55 -17.88 -26.37
C GLN A 430 8.22 -17.54 -25.68
N PRO A 431 7.09 -17.43 -26.40
CA PRO A 431 5.79 -17.13 -25.79
C PRO A 431 5.35 -18.25 -24.84
N ILE A 432 4.75 -17.86 -23.72
CA ILE A 432 4.16 -18.75 -22.72
C ILE A 432 2.78 -18.22 -22.30
N ASN A 433 1.83 -19.13 -22.08
CA ASN A 433 0.43 -18.77 -21.84
C ASN A 433 0.15 -18.27 -20.41
N TYR A 434 1.13 -18.38 -19.51
CA TYR A 434 0.92 -18.10 -18.10
C TYR A 434 2.23 -17.78 -17.40
N VAL A 435 2.28 -16.60 -16.77
CA VAL A 435 3.40 -16.12 -15.95
C VAL A 435 2.90 -15.92 -14.51
N PRO A 436 3.18 -16.86 -13.59
CA PRO A 436 2.75 -16.73 -12.21
C PRO A 436 3.41 -15.53 -11.53
N HIS A 437 2.72 -14.95 -10.55
CA HIS A 437 3.11 -13.76 -9.79
C HIS A 437 3.27 -12.47 -10.59
N SER A 438 2.86 -12.45 -11.86
CA SER A 438 2.93 -11.23 -12.67
C SER A 438 2.02 -10.12 -12.14
N ASN A 439 0.89 -10.48 -11.52
CA ASN A 439 -0.02 -9.64 -10.74
C ASN A 439 -0.28 -8.28 -11.40
N GLN A 440 -1.07 -8.31 -12.46
CA GLN A 440 -1.35 -7.20 -13.34
C GLN A 440 -2.74 -6.61 -13.07
N ILE A 441 -2.91 -5.34 -13.42
CA ILE A 441 -4.24 -4.71 -13.53
C ILE A 441 -4.58 -4.65 -15.00
N PHE A 442 -5.57 -5.43 -15.44
CA PHE A 442 -5.97 -5.42 -16.84
C PHE A 442 -6.62 -4.09 -17.19
N CYS A 443 -6.17 -3.52 -18.30
CA CYS A 443 -6.64 -2.26 -18.87
C CYS A 443 -7.27 -2.57 -20.23
N TYR A 444 -7.91 -1.59 -20.85
CA TYR A 444 -8.55 -1.77 -22.15
C TYR A 444 -7.55 -2.23 -23.23
N ASP A 445 -6.37 -1.62 -23.29
CA ASP A 445 -5.35 -1.83 -24.32
C ASP A 445 -4.18 -2.71 -23.88
N GLY A 446 -4.26 -3.35 -22.71
CA GLY A 446 -3.12 -4.05 -22.14
C GLY A 446 -3.26 -4.38 -20.66
N ALA A 447 -2.14 -4.34 -19.96
CA ALA A 447 -2.08 -4.60 -18.53
C ALA A 447 -1.02 -3.74 -17.85
N SER A 448 -1.39 -3.07 -16.76
CA SER A 448 -0.40 -2.39 -15.92
C SER A 448 0.37 -3.41 -15.10
N LEU A 449 1.69 -3.32 -15.15
CA LEU A 449 2.62 -4.25 -14.49
C LEU A 449 2.96 -3.84 -13.05
N GLY A 450 2.39 -2.73 -12.57
CA GLY A 450 2.56 -2.27 -11.19
C GLY A 450 3.94 -1.68 -10.87
N SER A 451 4.67 -1.16 -11.86
CA SER A 451 6.00 -0.55 -11.65
C SER A 451 5.90 0.93 -11.29
N TYR A 452 5.29 1.22 -10.14
CA TYR A 452 5.02 2.60 -9.71
C TYR A 452 6.17 3.18 -8.88
N HIS A 453 6.58 4.41 -9.21
CA HIS A 453 7.71 5.06 -8.55
C HIS A 453 7.32 6.26 -7.69
N VAL A 454 6.22 6.92 -7.98
CA VAL A 454 5.80 8.10 -7.20
C VAL A 454 4.30 8.29 -7.35
N THR A 455 3.65 8.69 -6.28
CA THR A 455 2.32 9.30 -6.32
C THR A 455 2.41 10.77 -5.94
N ASP A 456 1.48 11.57 -6.46
CA ASP A 456 1.53 13.01 -6.27
C ASP A 456 1.08 13.46 -4.87
N LEU A 457 -0.10 13.00 -4.41
CA LEU A 457 -0.75 13.37 -3.15
C LEU A 457 -0.96 12.20 -2.16
N ASN A 458 -0.19 11.12 -2.26
CA ASN A 458 -0.28 9.99 -1.34
C ASN A 458 -1.70 9.38 -1.23
N PRO A 459 -2.28 8.83 -2.31
CA PRO A 459 -3.67 8.41 -2.34
C PRO A 459 -3.98 7.21 -1.42
N VAL A 460 -5.25 7.08 -1.08
CA VAL A 460 -5.87 5.81 -0.69
C VAL A 460 -6.17 5.04 -1.98
N VAL A 461 -5.76 3.78 -2.04
CA VAL A 461 -6.01 2.92 -3.20
C VAL A 461 -6.93 1.78 -2.77
N PHE A 462 -8.13 1.72 -3.35
CA PHE A 462 -9.02 0.58 -3.23
C PHE A 462 -8.96 -0.21 -4.54
N ASN A 463 -8.19 -1.29 -4.55
CA ASN A 463 -8.01 -2.12 -5.73
C ASN A 463 -8.91 -3.36 -5.68
N ASN A 464 -10.09 -3.25 -6.29
CA ASN A 464 -11.08 -4.32 -6.31
C ASN A 464 -10.83 -5.38 -7.39
N SER A 465 -9.62 -5.47 -7.95
CA SER A 465 -9.24 -6.52 -8.89
C SER A 465 -8.88 -7.83 -8.20
N CYS A 466 -8.97 -8.95 -8.90
CA CYS A 466 -8.53 -10.28 -8.43
C CYS A 466 -7.03 -10.32 -8.08
N SER A 467 -6.68 -11.04 -7.00
CA SER A 467 -5.30 -11.29 -6.55
C SER A 467 -4.44 -10.02 -6.45
N SER A 468 -5.05 -8.91 -6.04
CA SER A 468 -4.45 -7.58 -6.09
C SER A 468 -3.49 -7.26 -4.94
N ILE A 469 -3.35 -8.10 -3.92
CA ILE A 469 -2.50 -7.78 -2.76
C ILE A 469 -1.01 -7.96 -3.02
N SER A 470 -0.60 -9.01 -3.74
CA SER A 470 0.79 -9.51 -3.74
C SER A 470 1.86 -8.42 -4.03
N GLU A 471 2.30 -8.24 -5.27
CA GLU A 471 3.34 -7.25 -5.58
C GLU A 471 2.78 -5.82 -5.66
N LEU A 472 1.50 -5.67 -6.03
CA LEU A 472 0.88 -4.36 -6.24
C LEU A 472 0.78 -3.53 -4.96
N ALA A 473 0.45 -4.13 -3.80
CA ALA A 473 0.39 -3.38 -2.54
C ALA A 473 1.74 -2.72 -2.22
N SER A 474 2.83 -3.51 -2.32
CA SER A 474 4.19 -3.02 -2.11
C SER A 474 4.56 -1.90 -3.09
N SER A 475 4.22 -2.05 -4.37
CA SER A 475 4.46 -1.03 -5.39
C SER A 475 3.72 0.28 -5.13
N PHE A 476 2.42 0.23 -4.79
CA PHE A 476 1.65 1.42 -4.47
C PHE A 476 2.16 2.11 -3.20
N ILE A 477 2.43 1.35 -2.14
CA ILE A 477 3.00 1.87 -0.89
C ILE A 477 4.37 2.52 -1.16
N PHE A 478 5.20 1.88 -1.98
CA PHE A 478 6.49 2.44 -2.38
C PHE A 478 6.37 3.70 -3.23
N ALA A 479 5.39 3.78 -4.13
CA ALA A 479 5.12 5.00 -4.87
C ALA A 479 4.65 6.13 -3.92
N GLY A 480 4.00 5.77 -2.83
CA GLY A 480 3.62 6.69 -1.75
C GLY A 480 2.15 6.64 -1.38
N ALA A 481 1.37 5.66 -1.85
CA ALA A 481 0.02 5.45 -1.33
C ALA A 481 0.06 5.32 0.19
N ARG A 482 -0.85 6.02 0.87
CA ARG A 482 -0.95 6.00 2.34
C ARG A 482 -1.80 4.83 2.84
N CYS A 483 -2.64 4.29 1.97
CA CYS A 483 -3.44 3.12 2.20
C CYS A 483 -3.61 2.32 0.90
N TYR A 484 -3.59 1.00 1.00
CA TYR A 484 -3.90 0.07 -0.08
C TYR A 484 -4.84 -1.03 0.45
N ILE A 485 -5.96 -1.23 -0.23
CA ILE A 485 -6.91 -2.33 0.02
C ILE A 485 -6.95 -3.17 -1.25
N GLY A 486 -6.86 -4.49 -1.10
CA GLY A 486 -6.92 -5.41 -2.23
C GLY A 486 -7.37 -6.80 -1.83
N THR A 487 -7.39 -7.72 -2.80
CA THR A 487 -7.80 -9.12 -2.64
C THR A 487 -6.60 -10.08 -2.68
N CYS A 488 -6.67 -11.17 -1.93
CA CYS A 488 -5.64 -12.19 -1.85
C CYS A 488 -5.73 -13.21 -3.00
N TRP A 489 -6.95 -13.52 -3.44
CA TRP A 489 -7.26 -14.50 -4.50
C TRP A 489 -8.40 -13.99 -5.41
N PRO A 490 -8.70 -14.67 -6.53
CA PRO A 490 -9.79 -14.30 -7.42
C PRO A 490 -11.15 -14.30 -6.74
N VAL A 491 -12.00 -13.34 -7.08
CA VAL A 491 -13.35 -13.19 -6.52
C VAL A 491 -14.39 -13.77 -7.48
N SER A 492 -15.42 -14.43 -6.92
CA SER A 492 -16.56 -14.97 -7.67
C SER A 492 -17.43 -13.84 -8.26
N MET A 493 -18.20 -14.16 -9.31
CA MET A 493 -19.18 -13.27 -9.96
C MET A 493 -20.58 -13.92 -9.91
N PRO A 494 -21.68 -13.17 -9.65
CA PRO A 494 -21.76 -11.72 -9.36
C PRO A 494 -21.19 -11.37 -7.98
N SER A 495 -20.46 -10.25 -7.87
CA SER A 495 -19.34 -10.19 -6.93
C SER A 495 -19.66 -9.67 -5.51
N PRO A 496 -19.43 -10.50 -4.46
CA PRO A 496 -19.21 -10.03 -3.09
C PRO A 496 -18.23 -8.85 -2.98
N ALA A 497 -17.29 -8.75 -3.91
CA ALA A 497 -16.33 -7.65 -4.00
C ALA A 497 -17.00 -6.28 -4.14
N ALA A 498 -18.05 -6.20 -4.96
CA ALA A 498 -18.79 -4.97 -5.19
C ALA A 498 -19.52 -4.55 -3.90
N TYR A 499 -20.10 -5.50 -3.17
CA TYR A 499 -20.79 -5.20 -1.92
C TYR A 499 -19.83 -4.71 -0.83
N VAL A 500 -18.67 -5.36 -0.68
CA VAL A 500 -17.63 -4.91 0.26
C VAL A 500 -17.17 -3.49 -0.08
N ALA A 501 -16.93 -3.18 -1.36
CA ALA A 501 -16.58 -1.83 -1.77
C ALA A 501 -17.68 -0.83 -1.41
N CYS A 502 -18.95 -1.15 -1.68
CA CYS A 502 -20.06 -0.24 -1.41
C CYS A 502 -20.26 0.01 0.08
N ALA A 503 -20.25 -1.04 0.90
CA ALA A 503 -20.32 -0.93 2.36
C ALA A 503 -19.14 -0.12 2.93
N PHE A 504 -17.94 -0.27 2.35
CA PHE A 504 -16.79 0.54 2.72
C PHE A 504 -17.01 2.03 2.43
N TYR A 505 -17.50 2.37 1.22
CA TYR A 505 -17.75 3.75 0.82
C TYR A 505 -18.90 4.42 1.55
N ASP A 506 -19.87 3.67 2.07
CA ASP A 506 -20.95 4.21 2.90
C ASP A 506 -20.45 4.85 4.20
N GLU A 507 -19.33 4.35 4.73
CA GLU A 507 -18.80 4.74 6.05
C GLU A 507 -17.44 5.45 5.97
N ILE A 508 -16.94 5.72 4.77
CA ILE A 508 -15.55 6.16 4.54
C ILE A 508 -15.26 7.58 5.07
N MET A 509 -16.30 8.40 5.27
CA MET A 509 -16.18 9.79 5.73
C MET A 509 -16.53 9.97 7.22
N THR A 510 -17.15 8.98 7.84
CA THR A 510 -17.65 9.02 9.23
C THR A 510 -16.70 8.32 10.20
N LYS A 511 -15.86 7.41 9.70
CA LYS A 511 -14.97 6.55 10.46
C LYS A 511 -13.55 6.58 9.89
N THR A 512 -12.61 5.96 10.60
CA THR A 512 -11.28 5.69 10.00
C THR A 512 -11.42 4.67 8.88
N LEU A 513 -10.53 4.73 7.89
CA LEU A 513 -10.54 3.79 6.77
C LEU A 513 -10.47 2.33 7.24
N LEU A 514 -9.69 2.06 8.29
CA LEU A 514 -9.58 0.72 8.87
C LEU A 514 -10.92 0.26 9.45
N GLN A 515 -11.63 1.14 10.17
CA GLN A 515 -12.92 0.80 10.75
C GLN A 515 -14.01 0.63 9.67
N SER A 516 -14.07 1.52 8.68
CA SER A 516 -15.01 1.38 7.55
C SER A 516 -14.76 0.07 6.79
N PHE A 517 -13.49 -0.31 6.60
CA PHE A 517 -13.11 -1.57 5.98
C PHE A 517 -13.54 -2.77 6.81
N TRP A 518 -13.28 -2.73 8.11
CA TRP A 518 -13.67 -3.78 9.03
C TRP A 518 -15.18 -4.01 9.09
N ASP A 519 -15.95 -2.93 9.20
CA ASP A 519 -17.41 -2.99 9.23
C ASP A 519 -17.96 -3.54 7.91
N ALA A 520 -17.38 -3.15 6.77
CA ALA A 520 -17.73 -3.68 5.46
C ALA A 520 -17.51 -5.20 5.35
N LEU A 521 -16.37 -5.70 5.85
CA LEU A 521 -16.12 -7.14 5.87
C LEU A 521 -17.07 -7.89 6.80
N LYS A 522 -17.39 -7.33 7.97
CA LYS A 522 -18.35 -7.94 8.91
C LYS A 522 -19.76 -7.99 8.35
N LEU A 523 -20.19 -6.94 7.65
CA LEU A 523 -21.52 -6.87 7.04
C LEU A 523 -21.76 -7.98 6.01
N HIS A 524 -20.68 -8.44 5.37
CA HIS A 524 -20.71 -9.49 4.35
C HIS A 524 -20.07 -10.80 4.82
N ALA A 525 -19.82 -10.95 6.12
CA ALA A 525 -19.26 -12.17 6.67
C ALA A 525 -20.29 -13.30 6.60
N ASN A 526 -19.99 -14.35 5.84
CA ASN A 526 -20.75 -15.59 5.82
C ASN A 526 -19.91 -16.72 6.45
N PRO A 527 -20.23 -17.16 7.68
CA PRO A 527 -19.48 -18.25 8.33
C PRO A 527 -19.43 -19.55 7.49
N ASN A 528 -20.42 -19.78 6.63
CA ASN A 528 -20.51 -20.97 5.78
C ASN A 528 -19.64 -20.87 4.51
N ASP A 529 -19.28 -19.64 4.10
CA ASP A 529 -18.41 -19.37 2.97
C ASP A 529 -17.29 -18.35 3.33
N PRO A 530 -16.23 -18.81 4.02
CA PRO A 530 -15.09 -17.97 4.38
C PRO A 530 -14.30 -17.44 3.17
N LEU A 531 -14.44 -18.02 1.98
CA LEU A 531 -13.60 -17.69 0.83
C LEU A 531 -13.95 -16.33 0.22
N GLU A 532 -15.19 -15.89 0.34
CA GLU A 532 -15.62 -14.65 -0.31
C GLU A 532 -15.28 -13.42 0.52
N TRP A 533 -15.52 -13.44 1.83
CA TRP A 533 -15.34 -12.27 2.70
C TRP A 533 -13.96 -12.21 3.39
N ARG A 534 -13.22 -13.32 3.49
CA ARG A 534 -11.83 -13.28 4.03
C ARG A 534 -10.81 -12.83 3.00
N ASN A 535 -11.22 -12.53 1.78
CA ASN A 535 -10.33 -12.25 0.64
C ASN A 535 -9.55 -10.93 0.76
N TYR A 536 -9.97 -9.98 1.59
CA TYR A 536 -9.35 -8.65 1.60
C TYR A 536 -8.32 -8.43 2.69
N LEU A 537 -7.26 -7.69 2.39
CA LEU A 537 -6.36 -7.10 3.40
C LEU A 537 -6.32 -5.59 3.27
N PHE A 538 -6.11 -4.96 4.41
CA PHE A 538 -5.89 -3.53 4.54
C PHE A 538 -4.43 -3.26 4.89
N PHE A 539 -3.75 -2.52 4.02
CA PHE A 539 -2.44 -1.95 4.27
C PHE A 539 -2.59 -0.46 4.53
N GLY A 540 -2.23 0.02 5.72
CA GLY A 540 -2.58 1.37 6.16
C GLY A 540 -2.22 1.61 7.61
N THR A 541 -2.61 2.78 8.13
CA THR A 541 -2.56 3.03 9.58
C THR A 541 -3.97 3.04 10.16
N HIS A 542 -4.11 2.62 11.42
CA HIS A 542 -5.40 2.47 12.10
C HIS A 542 -6.22 3.76 12.21
N PHE A 543 -5.55 4.91 12.09
CA PHE A 543 -6.14 6.24 12.17
C PHE A 543 -6.36 6.93 10.83
N SER A 544 -5.94 6.34 9.70
CA SER A 544 -6.05 6.99 8.39
C SER A 544 -7.50 7.35 8.10
N THR A 545 -7.78 8.56 7.60
CA THR A 545 -9.13 9.02 7.24
C THR A 545 -9.21 9.46 5.78
N LEU A 546 -10.42 9.51 5.23
CA LEU A 546 -10.76 10.44 4.16
C LEU A 546 -11.67 11.50 4.76
N ARG A 547 -11.61 12.74 4.25
CA ARG A 547 -12.38 13.84 4.81
C ARG A 547 -13.22 14.48 3.71
N PRO A 548 -14.49 14.81 4.00
CA PRO A 548 -15.31 15.55 3.07
C PRO A 548 -14.70 16.94 2.85
N THR A 549 -14.79 17.45 1.63
CA THR A 549 -14.30 18.80 1.33
C THR A 549 -15.38 19.84 1.63
N ALA A 550 -15.03 20.83 2.46
CA ALA A 550 -15.88 22.00 2.70
C ALA A 550 -15.87 22.98 1.51
N ILE A 551 -14.79 22.94 0.72
CA ILE A 551 -14.59 23.75 -0.48
C ILE A 551 -14.96 22.87 -1.67
N ARG A 552 -15.85 23.35 -2.56
CA ARG A 552 -16.07 22.67 -3.84
C ARG A 552 -14.69 22.45 -4.50
N PRO A 553 -14.30 21.23 -4.88
CA PRO A 553 -12.99 20.89 -5.48
C PRO A 553 -12.56 21.79 -6.65
N LYS A 554 -13.51 22.54 -7.21
CA LYS A 554 -13.36 23.43 -8.36
C LYS A 554 -12.34 24.56 -8.17
N GLU A 555 -12.19 25.10 -6.97
CA GLU A 555 -11.35 26.29 -6.73
C GLU A 555 -9.83 25.99 -6.64
N PRO A 556 -9.37 24.97 -5.88
CA PRO A 556 -7.94 24.68 -5.76
C PRO A 556 -7.35 23.85 -6.92
N LEU A 557 -8.15 23.03 -7.63
CA LEU A 557 -7.60 22.11 -8.63
C LEU A 557 -7.06 22.79 -9.89
N ARG A 558 -7.79 23.77 -10.44
CA ARG A 558 -7.33 24.50 -11.65
C ARG A 558 -5.94 25.11 -11.46
N PRO A 559 -5.67 25.95 -10.45
CA PRO A 559 -4.36 26.54 -10.28
C PRO A 559 -3.28 25.48 -10.00
N LEU A 560 -3.62 24.34 -9.38
CA LEU A 560 -2.70 23.22 -9.20
C LEU A 560 -2.30 22.57 -10.54
N LEU A 561 -3.29 22.23 -11.38
CA LEU A 561 -3.04 21.66 -12.72
C LEU A 561 -2.27 22.66 -13.59
N GLU A 562 -2.63 23.94 -13.59
CA GLU A 562 -1.92 24.99 -14.35
C GLU A 562 -0.45 25.10 -13.92
N ARG A 563 -0.17 25.08 -12.61
CA ARG A 563 1.21 25.08 -12.08
C ARG A 563 1.99 23.82 -12.49
N LYS A 564 1.35 22.65 -12.44
CA LYS A 564 1.95 21.37 -12.84
C LYS A 564 2.27 21.35 -14.33
N ILE A 565 1.32 21.75 -15.18
CA ILE A 565 1.51 21.88 -16.62
C ILE A 565 2.69 22.80 -16.91
N ALA A 566 2.76 23.97 -16.26
CA ALA A 566 3.88 24.89 -16.43
C ALA A 566 5.22 24.28 -15.98
N ALA A 567 5.24 23.52 -14.89
CA ALA A 567 6.44 22.84 -14.42
C ALA A 567 6.92 21.75 -15.40
N TRP A 568 6.00 20.95 -15.95
CA TRP A 568 6.33 19.92 -16.93
C TRP A 568 6.72 20.50 -18.30
N LYS A 569 6.13 21.60 -18.74
CA LYS A 569 6.59 22.34 -19.92
C LYS A 569 8.04 22.80 -19.78
N ARG A 570 8.40 23.39 -18.64
CA ARG A 570 9.80 23.76 -18.35
C ARG A 570 10.74 22.55 -18.35
N ARG A 571 10.29 21.38 -17.90
CA ARG A 571 11.09 20.14 -17.97
C ARG A 571 11.26 19.69 -19.42
N ALA A 572 10.20 19.71 -20.22
CA ALA A 572 10.24 19.36 -21.64
C ALA A 572 11.22 20.25 -22.43
N GLU A 573 11.30 21.55 -22.10
CA GLU A 573 12.25 22.49 -22.73
C GLU A 573 13.73 22.11 -22.51
N HIS A 574 14.05 21.44 -21.40
CA HIS A 574 15.41 21.06 -21.03
C HIS A 574 15.67 19.55 -21.21
N ALA A 575 14.67 18.79 -21.64
CA ALA A 575 14.75 17.35 -21.84
C ALA A 575 15.24 17.00 -23.26
N ALA A 576 15.85 15.82 -23.40
CA ALA A 576 16.29 15.27 -24.68
C ALA A 576 15.85 13.80 -24.81
N GLY A 577 15.75 13.32 -26.05
CA GLY A 577 15.34 11.93 -26.36
C GLY A 577 13.97 11.56 -25.80
N ASP A 578 13.83 10.31 -25.37
CA ASP A 578 12.58 9.74 -24.85
C ASP A 578 12.02 10.53 -23.65
N TRP A 579 12.90 11.10 -22.82
CA TRP A 579 12.49 11.91 -21.67
C TRP A 579 11.71 13.17 -22.07
N LYS A 580 12.05 13.76 -23.22
CA LYS A 580 11.28 14.90 -23.75
C LYS A 580 9.87 14.46 -24.15
N GLY A 581 9.76 13.31 -24.84
CA GLY A 581 8.46 12.73 -25.20
C GLY A 581 7.60 12.42 -23.98
N ASP A 582 8.18 11.86 -22.91
CA ASP A 582 7.47 11.62 -21.65
C ASP A 582 6.99 12.91 -20.98
N CYS A 583 7.82 13.97 -20.98
CA CYS A 583 7.40 15.27 -20.46
C CYS A 583 6.25 15.87 -21.29
N GLU A 584 6.30 15.79 -22.61
CA GLU A 584 5.26 16.32 -23.51
C GLU A 584 3.94 15.57 -23.35
N ARG A 585 3.95 14.24 -23.28
CA ARG A 585 2.75 13.44 -22.98
C ARG A 585 2.15 13.76 -21.62
N THR A 586 2.99 13.95 -20.61
CA THR A 586 2.52 14.37 -19.28
C THR A 586 1.84 15.74 -19.34
N VAL A 587 2.36 16.67 -20.14
CA VAL A 587 1.72 17.98 -20.38
C VAL A 587 0.38 17.82 -21.08
N GLU A 588 0.29 16.96 -22.09
CA GLU A 588 -0.94 16.65 -22.83
C GLU A 588 -2.01 16.08 -21.90
N PHE A 589 -1.71 14.99 -21.17
CA PHE A 589 -2.59 14.39 -20.18
C PHE A 589 -3.12 15.41 -19.16
N LEU A 590 -2.24 16.19 -18.53
CA LEU A 590 -2.66 17.19 -17.53
C LEU A 590 -3.51 18.31 -18.15
N THR A 591 -3.22 18.69 -19.40
CA THR A 591 -3.98 19.70 -20.15
C THR A 591 -5.38 19.18 -20.47
N ASP A 592 -5.49 17.92 -20.86
CA ASP A 592 -6.77 17.26 -21.13
C ASP A 592 -7.62 17.18 -19.87
N LYS A 593 -7.05 16.77 -18.73
CA LYS A 593 -7.77 16.78 -17.44
C LYS A 593 -8.18 18.18 -17.01
N LEU A 594 -7.35 19.19 -17.25
CA LEU A 594 -7.73 20.58 -17.01
C LEU A 594 -8.90 21.03 -17.91
N ASN A 595 -8.94 20.58 -19.17
CA ASN A 595 -10.00 20.91 -20.11
C ASN A 595 -11.32 20.18 -19.80
N GLU A 596 -11.27 18.90 -19.45
CA GLU A 596 -12.41 18.12 -18.95
C GLU A 596 -13.05 18.82 -17.74
N PHE A 597 -12.21 19.22 -16.80
CA PHE A 597 -12.62 19.95 -15.61
C PHE A 597 -13.25 21.32 -15.94
N LYS A 598 -12.66 22.11 -16.86
CA LYS A 598 -13.22 23.40 -17.30
C LYS A 598 -14.60 23.26 -17.95
N LYS A 599 -14.81 22.19 -18.72
CA LYS A 599 -16.10 21.88 -19.35
C LYS A 599 -17.15 21.38 -18.35
N GLY A 600 -16.77 21.12 -17.09
CA GLY A 600 -17.66 20.62 -16.06
C GLY A 600 -17.99 19.13 -16.18
N TYR A 601 -17.22 18.36 -16.96
CA TYR A 601 -17.37 16.91 -17.07
C TYR A 601 -16.83 16.21 -15.80
N GLY A 602 -17.50 16.41 -14.68
CA GLY A 602 -17.54 15.42 -13.60
C GLY A 602 -18.88 14.70 -13.72
N HIS A 603 -18.91 13.37 -13.69
CA HIS A 603 -20.12 12.55 -13.90
C HIS A 603 -21.29 12.77 -12.92
N SER A 604 -21.26 13.82 -12.09
CA SER A 604 -22.27 14.21 -11.11
C SER A 604 -23.71 14.42 -11.64
N GLN A 605 -23.96 14.48 -12.96
CA GLN A 605 -25.29 14.83 -13.49
C GLN A 605 -26.03 13.75 -14.31
N LYS A 606 -25.37 12.74 -14.91
CA LYS A 606 -26.07 11.77 -15.79
C LYS A 606 -26.42 10.42 -15.15
N ALA A 607 -25.69 9.96 -14.13
CA ALA A 607 -25.84 8.60 -13.57
C ALA A 607 -26.98 8.43 -12.55
N VAL A 608 -27.84 9.44 -12.37
CA VAL A 608 -28.43 9.74 -11.06
C VAL A 608 -29.85 9.22 -10.82
N GLN A 609 -30.65 8.96 -11.86
CA GLN A 609 -32.11 8.85 -11.65
C GLN A 609 -32.64 7.42 -11.42
N GLY A 610 -31.81 6.37 -11.47
CA GLY A 610 -32.30 4.97 -11.48
C GLY A 610 -31.99 4.06 -10.30
N ILE A 611 -30.94 4.31 -9.50
CA ILE A 611 -30.25 3.22 -8.78
C ILE A 611 -30.62 3.11 -7.28
N MET A 612 -30.93 4.22 -6.60
CA MET A 612 -31.22 4.22 -5.15
C MET A 612 -32.44 3.38 -4.71
N PRO A 613 -33.53 3.26 -5.48
CA PRO A 613 -34.66 2.42 -5.07
C PRO A 613 -34.28 0.94 -4.96
N LEU A 614 -33.40 0.44 -5.83
CA LEU A 614 -32.99 -0.97 -5.86
C LEU A 614 -32.08 -1.34 -4.68
N TYR A 615 -31.05 -0.55 -4.38
CA TYR A 615 -30.16 -0.81 -3.25
C TYR A 615 -30.89 -0.73 -1.90
N ASN A 616 -31.74 0.28 -1.72
CA ASN A 616 -32.57 0.39 -0.50
C ASN A 616 -33.58 -0.75 -0.40
N THR A 617 -34.12 -1.24 -1.52
CA THR A 617 -34.99 -2.42 -1.54
C THR A 617 -34.21 -3.69 -1.20
N MET A 618 -32.97 -3.83 -1.64
CA MET A 618 -32.12 -4.98 -1.28
C MET A 618 -31.72 -4.99 0.19
N LEU A 619 -31.31 -3.85 0.75
CA LEU A 619 -31.05 -3.71 2.20
C LEU A 619 -32.32 -4.02 3.00
N TYR A 620 -33.47 -3.50 2.57
CA TYR A 620 -34.76 -3.79 3.20
C TYR A 620 -35.14 -5.27 3.12
N ILE A 621 -34.94 -5.92 1.97
CA ILE A 621 -35.19 -7.37 1.79
C ILE A 621 -34.28 -8.16 2.71
N ARG A 622 -32.99 -7.82 2.81
CA ARG A 622 -32.05 -8.51 3.70
C ARG A 622 -32.43 -8.33 5.16
N ASP A 623 -32.71 -7.11 5.60
CA ASP A 623 -33.11 -6.84 6.98
C ASP A 623 -34.44 -7.56 7.30
N SER A 624 -35.32 -7.69 6.31
CA SER A 624 -36.54 -8.51 6.41
C SER A 624 -36.21 -10.01 6.50
N ILE A 625 -35.25 -10.52 5.73
CA ILE A 625 -34.80 -11.93 5.78
C ILE A 625 -34.11 -12.24 7.12
N GLU A 626 -33.27 -11.36 7.65
CA GLU A 626 -32.64 -11.53 8.97
C GLU A 626 -33.65 -11.44 10.11
N GLN A 627 -34.71 -10.62 9.96
CA GLN A 627 -35.82 -10.63 10.90
C GLN A 627 -36.64 -11.92 10.76
N THR A 628 -36.84 -12.42 9.54
CA THR A 628 -37.63 -13.64 9.29
C THR A 628 -36.88 -14.90 9.75
N SER A 629 -35.57 -14.99 9.57
CA SER A 629 -34.74 -16.12 10.04
C SER A 629 -34.64 -16.17 11.58
N LYS A 630 -34.76 -15.03 12.26
CA LYS A 630 -34.93 -14.96 13.72
C LYS A 630 -36.34 -15.35 14.17
N ILE A 631 -37.32 -15.34 13.27
CA ILE A 631 -38.72 -15.66 13.53
C ILE A 631 -39.03 -17.13 13.16
N GLU A 632 -38.31 -17.75 12.23
CA GLU A 632 -38.45 -19.17 11.83
C GLU A 632 -38.23 -20.15 13.00
N ASP A 633 -37.47 -19.78 14.03
CA ASP A 633 -37.37 -20.54 15.28
C ASP A 633 -38.67 -20.52 16.13
N SER A 634 -39.73 -19.84 15.68
CA SER A 634 -40.93 -19.56 16.50
C SER A 634 -42.31 -19.58 15.79
N LEU A 635 -42.44 -19.97 14.51
CA LEU A 635 -43.72 -19.89 13.80
C LEU A 635 -44.28 -21.23 13.28
N SER A 636 -45.62 -21.31 13.26
CA SER A 636 -46.43 -22.46 12.84
C SER A 636 -46.60 -22.59 11.32
N ASP A 637 -46.77 -23.84 10.86
CA ASP A 637 -46.84 -24.28 9.46
C ASP A 637 -47.74 -23.44 8.53
N ASP A 638 -48.84 -22.88 9.01
CA ASP A 638 -49.78 -22.07 8.20
C ASP A 638 -49.18 -20.74 7.68
N LEU A 639 -48.17 -20.18 8.37
CA LEU A 639 -47.49 -18.95 7.94
C LEU A 639 -46.38 -19.23 6.93
N LEU A 640 -45.81 -20.44 6.94
CA LEU A 640 -44.83 -20.89 5.96
C LEU A 640 -45.46 -20.99 4.56
N ASP A 641 -46.69 -21.51 4.49
CA ASP A 641 -47.43 -21.66 3.23
C ASP A 641 -47.80 -20.31 2.58
N SER A 642 -48.13 -19.31 3.40
CA SER A 642 -48.42 -17.94 2.92
C SER A 642 -47.15 -17.25 2.40
N THR A 643 -46.00 -17.52 3.01
CA THR A 643 -44.70 -16.95 2.62
C THR A 643 -44.19 -17.59 1.32
N ASN A 644 -44.38 -18.90 1.15
CA ASN A 644 -44.06 -19.62 -0.08
C ASN A 644 -44.93 -19.19 -1.28
N GLN A 645 -46.20 -18.82 -1.06
CA GLN A 645 -47.03 -18.23 -2.11
C GLN A 645 -46.54 -16.84 -2.56
N LEU A 646 -46.02 -16.03 -1.64
CA LEU A 646 -45.45 -14.70 -1.96
C LEU A 646 -44.12 -14.81 -2.72
N ILE A 647 -43.28 -15.79 -2.38
CA ILE A 647 -42.03 -16.08 -3.12
C ILE A 647 -42.33 -16.56 -4.55
N GLY A 648 -43.41 -17.32 -4.76
CA GLY A 648 -43.85 -17.74 -6.10
C GLY A 648 -44.35 -16.61 -7.01
N ILE A 649 -44.77 -15.47 -6.44
CA ILE A 649 -45.24 -14.30 -7.20
C ILE A 649 -44.07 -13.38 -7.62
N LEU A 650 -42.92 -13.49 -6.95
CA LEU A 650 -41.74 -12.64 -7.20
C LEU A 650 -40.73 -13.22 -8.21
N GLN A 651 -41.04 -14.32 -8.89
CA GLN A 651 -40.25 -14.82 -10.01
C GLN A 651 -40.72 -14.25 -11.35
N PRO A 652 -39.78 -13.69 -12.13
CA PRO A 652 -39.55 -14.15 -13.49
C PRO A 652 -38.42 -15.17 -13.57
#